data_AF-H8XAB9-F1
#
_entry.id   AF-H8XAB9-F1
#
_cell.length_a   1.000
_cell.length_b   1.000
_cell.length_c   1.000
_cell.angle_alpha   90.00
_cell.angle_beta   90.00
_cell.angle_gamma   90.00
#
_symmetry.space_group_name_H-M   'P 1'
#
loop_
_entity.id
_entity.type
_entity.pdbx_description
1 polymer ?
#
loop_
_entity_poly.entity_id
_entity_poly.type
_entity_poly.pdbx_seq_one_letter_code
_entity_poly.pdbx_strand_id
1 'polypeptide(L)'
;MAKPNNISSAKLKAAAAASKQKQEGDTIWNVDPLVDPVFGKGQFREYLITNPSPIVLRKRQFVKQEYFFLIALVLIGLVVRLRGLSYPDSVVFDEVHFGGFARKYILGNFFMDVHPPLAKMLFAAVGSIGGFNGDFEFKKIGDKFPETVPYIFMRQFPALLGVATVVLCYLTLRQSGVRPVISFATGLLLLIENSNVTISRYILLDSPLVFFIAAAIYSWKKFEIQIPFTFGWYRSLFATSVALGLALSSKWVGLFTVAWVGFLCIYQLWFLIGDLTVSKKQILAHFFLRGFTLLGVPLVLYLAFFAVHFHMLPNEGDGSPFMSSAFRAGLKGNKIPTDITAEVGLGSVVTLRHLDTQGGYLHSHQQFYPTGSKQQQITLYPHLDSNNRWLIEPYNGTIYNDTFIPLINGMKIRLKHVNTGRRLHSHDEKPPVSERDWQKECSAYGFDGFNGDANDDWVVEIVQYRTKDDDAKAFVKALKTVFRLRHAMTGNYLFSSEVKLPEWGFGQQEVTTASQGKRALTHWYIEQNENKYLPQDRQTIINYPKLSLWEKIVESHQRMWKINSGLTDHHHWQSDPSEWPFLLRGINYWTREHKQVYLLGNAVTWWAATTVIFTFIIYAVITVFKYHLGKPMATNKEVFNFNVQTFSYVLGWALHYFPFFIMGRQLFLHHYLPALYFAILSLGHFLEIFTNYFTSSSRILRQIAMVLVALFVVFSTVFYLNYSSLIYATPWTKNACEVSKPFSSWDYDCNNFHKSIAQYDFSQESADPLEPAKGHLPDEAKQTPKAVPNIAKEEKHIEKPPVDAQEAPVKEHEQLAPPGVNIDTKSNSKEDAPVAPAPVAEDDSKVEQAPSNDDIIEEQVEEIANEPIVEKIEKPVLDDIPQYDQVDDINQKIVEEELIDPPVQPIVEEQETQQAI
;
A
#
# COMPACT_ATOMS: atom_id res chain seq x y z
N MET A 1 -55.97 69.40 -6.37
CA MET A 1 -54.88 69.19 -7.36
C MET A 1 -53.64 69.93 -6.87
N ALA A 2 -52.46 69.32 -6.88
CA ALA A 2 -51.20 69.93 -6.44
C ALA A 2 -50.03 69.45 -7.33
N LYS A 3 -48.93 70.23 -7.35
CA LYS A 3 -47.85 70.12 -8.35
C LYS A 3 -46.87 68.96 -8.11
N PRO A 4 -46.19 68.44 -9.15
CA PRO A 4 -45.11 67.46 -9.00
C PRO A 4 -43.85 68.08 -8.39
N ASN A 5 -43.12 67.31 -7.57
CA ASN A 5 -41.85 67.74 -6.98
C ASN A 5 -40.67 67.46 -7.92
N ASN A 6 -39.87 68.50 -8.19
CA ASN A 6 -38.64 68.39 -8.98
C ASN A 6 -37.58 67.55 -8.26
N ILE A 7 -37.18 66.43 -8.86
CA ILE A 7 -35.96 65.72 -8.47
C ILE A 7 -34.77 66.54 -8.99
N SER A 8 -33.89 66.99 -8.09
CA SER A 8 -32.79 67.87 -8.48
C SER A 8 -31.81 67.19 -9.45
N SER A 9 -31.34 67.94 -10.44
CA SER A 9 -30.37 67.46 -11.44
C SER A 9 -29.06 66.99 -10.80
N ALA A 10 -28.73 67.45 -9.59
CA ALA A 10 -27.63 66.95 -8.78
C ALA A 10 -27.81 65.48 -8.37
N LYS A 11 -29.01 65.04 -7.97
CA LYS A 11 -29.28 63.61 -7.67
C LYS A 11 -29.24 62.75 -8.93
N LEU A 12 -29.73 63.27 -10.07
CA LEU A 12 -29.61 62.57 -11.36
C LEU A 12 -28.15 62.48 -11.84
N LYS A 13 -27.35 63.54 -11.69
CA LYS A 13 -25.90 63.50 -11.99
C LYS A 13 -25.13 62.59 -11.04
N ALA A 14 -25.47 62.55 -9.74
CA ALA A 14 -24.88 61.62 -8.79
C ALA A 14 -25.23 60.15 -9.12
N ALA A 15 -26.49 59.88 -9.48
CA ALA A 15 -26.91 58.56 -9.94
C ALA A 15 -26.23 58.16 -11.27
N ALA A 16 -26.05 59.11 -12.20
CA ALA A 16 -25.32 58.87 -13.45
C ALA A 16 -23.82 58.66 -13.23
N ALA A 17 -23.19 59.35 -12.28
CA ALA A 17 -21.79 59.16 -11.89
C ALA A 17 -21.59 57.80 -11.21
N ALA A 18 -22.46 57.43 -10.26
CA ALA A 18 -22.48 56.10 -9.66
C ALA A 18 -22.78 55.00 -10.68
N SER A 19 -23.58 55.27 -11.71
CA SER A 19 -23.82 54.37 -12.84
C SER A 19 -22.58 54.21 -13.73
N LYS A 20 -21.84 55.29 -14.03
CA LYS A 20 -20.57 55.22 -14.75
C LYS A 20 -19.50 54.43 -13.99
N GLN A 21 -19.34 54.68 -12.69
CA GLN A 21 -18.47 53.85 -11.83
C GLN A 21 -18.87 52.36 -11.83
N LYS A 22 -20.14 52.05 -12.14
CA LYS A 22 -20.67 50.68 -12.25
C LYS A 22 -20.42 50.03 -13.63
N GLN A 23 -19.74 50.71 -14.56
CA GLN A 23 -19.41 50.16 -15.89
C GLN A 23 -17.90 50.16 -16.22
N GLU A 24 -17.05 50.87 -15.48
CA GLU A 24 -15.59 50.92 -15.74
C GLU A 24 -14.74 49.95 -14.87
N GLY A 25 -15.36 49.21 -13.93
CA GLY A 25 -14.64 48.40 -12.93
C GLY A 25 -14.11 47.03 -13.39
N ASP A 26 -15.02 46.13 -13.77
CA ASP A 26 -14.79 44.67 -13.77
C ASP A 26 -14.15 44.14 -15.08
N THR A 27 -12.92 44.55 -15.35
CA THR A 27 -12.06 43.82 -16.30
C THR A 27 -11.35 42.65 -15.62
N ILE A 28 -11.13 41.54 -16.35
CA ILE A 28 -10.51 40.31 -15.84
C ILE A 28 -9.12 40.50 -15.18
N TRP A 29 -8.45 41.63 -15.47
CA TRP A 29 -7.15 42.03 -14.94
C TRP A 29 -7.20 42.74 -13.57
N ASN A 30 -8.37 43.26 -13.18
CA ASN A 30 -8.56 44.09 -11.98
C ASN A 30 -9.50 43.45 -10.93
N VAL A 31 -10.00 42.24 -11.15
CA VAL A 31 -10.82 41.50 -10.18
C VAL A 31 -10.05 41.30 -8.86
N ASP A 32 -10.62 41.76 -7.75
CA ASP A 32 -10.10 41.53 -6.38
C ASP A 32 -10.95 40.45 -5.64
N PRO A 33 -10.49 39.18 -5.60
CA PRO A 33 -11.20 38.06 -4.99
C PRO A 33 -11.08 37.98 -3.45
N LEU A 34 -10.42 38.95 -2.81
CA LEU A 34 -10.08 38.94 -1.39
C LEU A 34 -10.98 39.85 -0.55
N VAL A 35 -11.10 39.53 0.73
CA VAL A 35 -11.81 40.34 1.75
C VAL A 35 -10.91 40.37 2.97
N ASP A 36 -10.84 41.53 3.63
CA ASP A 36 -10.02 41.73 4.81
C ASP A 36 -10.49 40.87 6.00
N PRO A 37 -9.58 40.22 6.73
CA PRO A 37 -9.93 39.38 7.88
C PRO A 37 -10.55 40.25 8.98
N VAL A 38 -11.74 39.88 9.43
CA VAL A 38 -12.49 40.63 10.46
C VAL A 38 -12.17 40.03 11.82
N PHE A 39 -11.68 40.86 12.74
CA PHE A 39 -11.38 40.47 14.11
C PHE A 39 -12.42 41.02 15.08
N GLY A 40 -12.95 40.17 15.95
CA GLY A 40 -13.78 40.55 17.09
C GLY A 40 -12.94 40.75 18.34
N LYS A 41 -13.37 41.65 19.24
CA LYS A 41 -12.73 41.86 20.54
C LYS A 41 -13.29 40.86 21.56
N GLY A 42 -12.43 39.97 22.05
CA GLY A 42 -12.71 39.09 23.19
C GLY A 42 -12.20 39.69 24.50
N GLN A 43 -12.48 39.03 25.63
CA GLN A 43 -12.09 39.49 26.96
C GLN A 43 -10.55 39.53 27.17
N PHE A 44 -9.83 38.55 26.63
CA PHE A 44 -8.38 38.40 26.85
C PHE A 44 -7.52 38.72 25.62
N ARG A 45 -8.10 38.63 24.41
CA ARG A 45 -7.46 38.90 23.13
C ARG A 45 -8.50 39.09 22.03
N GLU A 46 -8.07 39.60 20.89
CA GLU A 46 -8.88 39.56 19.67
C GLU A 46 -8.97 38.13 19.11
N TYR A 47 -10.04 37.88 18.35
CA TYR A 47 -10.33 36.60 17.71
C TYR A 47 -10.80 36.81 16.27
N LEU A 48 -10.48 35.87 15.38
CA LEU A 48 -10.93 35.91 13.99
C LEU A 48 -12.41 35.53 13.92
N ILE A 49 -13.23 36.32 13.22
CA ILE A 49 -14.60 35.93 12.87
C ILE A 49 -14.54 34.95 11.69
N THR A 50 -15.06 33.75 11.91
CA THR A 50 -14.91 32.58 11.03
C THR A 50 -16.02 32.43 10.01
N ASN A 51 -17.19 33.01 10.27
CA ASN A 51 -18.34 32.97 9.37
C ASN A 51 -18.03 33.74 8.06
N PRO A 52 -17.96 33.08 6.88
CA PRO A 52 -17.63 33.76 5.64
C PRO A 52 -18.71 34.80 5.26
N SER A 53 -18.30 36.05 5.06
CA SER A 53 -19.21 37.10 4.59
C SER A 53 -19.78 36.76 3.20
N PRO A 54 -21.07 37.05 2.91
CA PRO A 54 -21.64 36.93 1.56
C PRO A 54 -20.84 37.67 0.47
N ILE A 55 -20.03 38.66 0.86
CA ILE A 55 -19.12 39.39 -0.03
C ILE A 55 -18.02 38.45 -0.57
N VAL A 56 -17.52 37.49 0.21
CA VAL A 56 -16.51 36.51 -0.24
C VAL A 56 -17.06 35.65 -1.37
N LEU A 57 -18.28 35.13 -1.21
CA LEU A 57 -18.98 34.39 -2.26
C LEU A 57 -19.17 35.22 -3.52
N ARG A 58 -19.59 36.49 -3.40
CA ARG A 58 -19.76 37.39 -4.56
C ARG A 58 -18.42 37.70 -5.25
N LYS A 59 -17.34 37.92 -4.50
CA LYS A 59 -16.00 38.20 -5.06
C LYS A 59 -15.31 36.98 -5.69
N ARG A 60 -15.72 35.76 -5.32
CA ARG A 60 -15.20 34.49 -5.86
C ARG A 60 -16.17 33.80 -6.85
N GLN A 61 -17.23 34.51 -7.28
CA GLN A 61 -18.03 34.16 -8.46
C GLN A 61 -17.24 34.46 -9.75
N PHE A 62 -17.63 33.81 -10.84
CA PHE A 62 -16.95 33.92 -12.13
C PHE A 62 -17.50 35.10 -12.95
N VAL A 63 -16.65 36.04 -13.39
CA VAL A 63 -17.05 37.09 -14.33
C VAL A 63 -17.13 36.56 -15.76
N LYS A 64 -17.99 37.15 -16.61
CA LYS A 64 -18.28 36.62 -17.96
C LYS A 64 -17.04 36.38 -18.85
N GLN A 65 -15.99 37.17 -18.69
CA GLN A 65 -14.74 37.04 -19.45
C GLN A 65 -13.97 35.74 -19.13
N GLU A 66 -14.23 35.11 -17.99
CA GLU A 66 -13.49 33.93 -17.53
C GLU A 66 -13.94 32.62 -18.20
N TYR A 67 -15.16 32.59 -18.73
CA TYR A 67 -15.61 31.45 -19.55
C TYR A 67 -14.71 31.27 -20.78
N PHE A 68 -14.13 32.34 -21.32
CA PHE A 68 -13.11 32.25 -22.37
C PHE A 68 -11.83 31.54 -21.88
N PHE A 69 -11.33 31.84 -20.67
CA PHE A 69 -10.19 31.13 -20.08
C PHE A 69 -10.51 29.65 -19.82
N LEU A 70 -11.71 29.33 -19.33
CA LEU A 70 -12.13 27.94 -19.14
C LEU A 70 -12.24 27.17 -20.48
N ILE A 71 -12.84 27.78 -21.50
CA ILE A 71 -12.93 27.21 -22.86
C ILE A 71 -11.53 27.04 -23.46
N ALA A 72 -10.62 28.00 -23.28
CA ALA A 72 -9.24 27.90 -23.75
C ALA A 72 -8.48 26.75 -23.06
N LEU A 73 -8.59 26.60 -21.74
CA LEU A 73 -7.99 25.47 -21.01
C LEU A 73 -8.55 24.12 -21.49
N VAL A 74 -9.85 24.02 -21.77
CA VAL A 74 -10.47 22.80 -22.32
C VAL A 74 -9.98 22.52 -23.75
N LEU A 75 -10.03 23.50 -24.66
CA LEU A 75 -9.64 23.29 -26.06
C LEU A 75 -8.14 22.96 -26.21
N ILE A 76 -7.27 23.74 -25.55
CA ILE A 76 -5.82 23.47 -25.54
C ILE A 76 -5.54 22.14 -24.81
N GLY A 77 -6.27 21.85 -23.73
CA GLY A 77 -6.16 20.60 -22.98
C GLY A 77 -6.52 19.38 -23.82
N LEU A 78 -7.62 19.43 -24.59
CA LEU A 78 -8.02 18.37 -25.51
C LEU A 78 -6.96 18.16 -26.60
N VAL A 79 -6.44 19.25 -27.20
CA VAL A 79 -5.36 19.17 -28.21
C VAL A 79 -4.10 18.54 -27.63
N VAL A 80 -3.70 18.87 -26.40
CA VAL A 80 -2.53 18.27 -25.74
C VAL A 80 -2.78 16.81 -25.38
N ARG A 81 -3.83 16.50 -24.62
CA ARG A 81 -4.04 15.15 -24.04
C ARG A 81 -4.49 14.11 -25.07
N LEU A 82 -5.16 14.50 -26.16
CA LEU A 82 -5.66 13.57 -27.19
C LEU A 82 -4.77 13.48 -28.44
N ARG A 83 -3.63 14.19 -28.49
CA ARG A 83 -2.72 14.19 -29.65
C ARG A 83 -2.21 12.78 -29.97
N GLY A 84 -2.60 12.28 -31.15
CA GLY A 84 -2.11 11.03 -31.72
C GLY A 84 -2.35 9.80 -30.84
N LEU A 85 -3.47 9.74 -30.10
CA LEU A 85 -3.70 8.78 -29.02
C LEU A 85 -3.66 7.29 -29.43
N SER A 86 -3.83 7.01 -30.73
CA SER A 86 -3.61 5.71 -31.36
C SER A 86 -2.14 5.24 -31.31
N TYR A 87 -1.18 6.14 -31.22
CA TYR A 87 0.25 5.81 -31.09
C TYR A 87 0.75 6.06 -29.66
N PRO A 88 1.64 5.23 -29.09
CA PRO A 88 2.04 3.90 -29.58
C PRO A 88 0.84 2.93 -29.65
N ASP A 89 0.81 2.11 -30.69
CA ASP A 89 -0.26 1.14 -31.00
C ASP A 89 -0.13 -0.18 -30.20
N SER A 90 0.65 -0.13 -29.13
CA SER A 90 1.04 -1.26 -28.29
C SER A 90 1.01 -0.87 -26.81
N VAL A 91 0.94 -1.90 -25.97
CA VAL A 91 0.85 -1.81 -24.50
C VAL A 91 2.10 -1.12 -23.92
N VAL A 92 1.90 -0.16 -23.01
CA VAL A 92 2.97 0.51 -22.26
C VAL A 92 3.11 -0.03 -20.82
N PHE A 93 4.11 0.46 -20.08
CA PHE A 93 4.29 0.25 -18.64
C PHE A 93 3.00 0.50 -17.85
N ASP A 94 2.71 -0.38 -16.87
CA ASP A 94 1.47 -0.45 -16.08
C ASP A 94 0.13 -0.60 -16.85
N GLU A 95 0.07 -0.30 -18.15
CA GLU A 95 -1.08 -0.63 -19.01
C GLU A 95 -1.23 -2.16 -19.19
N VAL A 96 -0.14 -2.92 -19.04
CA VAL A 96 -0.15 -4.38 -18.80
C VAL A 96 -1.07 -4.75 -17.62
N HIS A 97 -0.89 -4.08 -16.48
CA HIS A 97 -1.60 -4.38 -15.24
C HIS A 97 -3.05 -3.91 -15.32
N PHE A 98 -3.29 -2.62 -15.60
CA PHE A 98 -4.64 -2.05 -15.53
C PHE A 98 -5.54 -2.47 -16.71
N GLY A 99 -4.97 -2.70 -17.90
CA GLY A 99 -5.67 -3.34 -19.02
C GLY A 99 -6.00 -4.80 -18.73
N GLY A 100 -5.04 -5.56 -18.21
CA GLY A 100 -5.24 -6.94 -17.75
C GLY A 100 -6.32 -7.05 -16.66
N PHE A 101 -6.36 -6.14 -15.68
CA PHE A 101 -7.42 -6.09 -14.67
C PHE A 101 -8.78 -5.70 -15.26
N ALA A 102 -8.83 -4.76 -16.22
CA ALA A 102 -10.07 -4.39 -16.91
C ALA A 102 -10.67 -5.59 -17.66
N ARG A 103 -9.83 -6.39 -18.34
CA ARG A 103 -10.21 -7.68 -18.93
C ARG A 103 -10.78 -8.67 -17.90
N LYS A 104 -10.13 -8.81 -16.73
CA LYS A 104 -10.57 -9.77 -15.71
C LYS A 104 -11.97 -9.45 -15.16
N TYR A 105 -12.34 -8.16 -15.04
CA TYR A 105 -13.73 -7.76 -14.77
C TYR A 105 -14.70 -8.12 -15.89
N ILE A 106 -14.33 -7.91 -17.16
CA ILE A 106 -15.19 -8.22 -18.31
C ILE A 106 -15.45 -9.73 -18.41
N LEU A 107 -14.46 -10.56 -18.08
CA LEU A 107 -14.59 -12.02 -18.03
C LEU A 107 -15.18 -12.55 -16.70
N GLY A 108 -15.35 -11.69 -15.69
CA GLY A 108 -15.82 -12.06 -14.36
C GLY A 108 -14.87 -12.93 -13.52
N ASN A 109 -13.57 -12.96 -13.85
CA ASN A 109 -12.59 -13.86 -13.25
C ASN A 109 -11.87 -13.21 -12.07
N PHE A 110 -11.97 -13.81 -10.89
CA PHE A 110 -11.45 -13.22 -9.65
C PHE A 110 -9.94 -13.01 -9.67
N PHE A 111 -9.51 -11.81 -9.27
CA PHE A 111 -8.11 -11.40 -9.22
C PHE A 111 -7.80 -10.63 -7.93
N MET A 112 -6.55 -10.71 -7.50
CA MET A 112 -6.03 -10.02 -6.31
C MET A 112 -5.09 -8.89 -6.76
N ASP A 113 -5.27 -7.70 -6.20
CA ASP A 113 -4.43 -6.52 -6.47
C ASP A 113 -4.27 -5.69 -5.18
N VAL A 114 -3.21 -4.89 -5.10
CA VAL A 114 -2.89 -4.01 -3.96
C VAL A 114 -3.69 -2.70 -3.95
N HIS A 115 -4.41 -2.36 -5.02
CA HIS A 115 -5.20 -1.13 -5.09
C HIS A 115 -6.71 -1.40 -4.96
N PRO A 116 -7.46 -0.49 -4.31
CA PRO A 116 -8.92 -0.47 -4.35
C PRO A 116 -9.54 -0.55 -5.77
N PRO A 117 -10.80 -1.00 -5.91
CA PRO A 117 -11.30 -1.50 -7.19
C PRO A 117 -11.78 -0.42 -8.18
N LEU A 118 -12.18 0.77 -7.72
CA LEU A 118 -13.01 1.71 -8.51
C LEU A 118 -12.41 2.04 -9.88
N ALA A 119 -11.18 2.57 -9.91
CA ALA A 119 -10.57 3.02 -11.17
C ALA A 119 -10.36 1.86 -12.16
N LYS A 120 -10.11 0.64 -11.67
CA LYS A 120 -10.04 -0.57 -12.52
C LYS A 120 -11.42 -0.98 -13.05
N MET A 121 -12.48 -0.86 -12.24
CA MET A 121 -13.86 -1.06 -12.69
C MET A 121 -14.30 0.02 -13.70
N LEU A 122 -13.83 1.26 -13.57
CA LEU A 122 -14.07 2.33 -14.55
C LEU A 122 -13.39 2.01 -15.89
N PHE A 123 -12.15 1.52 -15.89
CA PHE A 123 -11.51 1.03 -17.13
C PHE A 123 -12.23 -0.19 -17.73
N ALA A 124 -12.73 -1.13 -16.90
CA ALA A 124 -13.55 -2.23 -17.38
C ALA A 124 -14.87 -1.76 -18.02
N ALA A 125 -15.55 -0.78 -17.40
CA ALA A 125 -16.77 -0.20 -17.94
C ALA A 125 -16.53 0.55 -19.26
N VAL A 126 -15.46 1.36 -19.36
CA VAL A 126 -15.09 2.05 -20.60
C VAL A 126 -14.70 1.06 -21.70
N GLY A 127 -13.93 0.01 -21.37
CA GLY A 127 -13.62 -1.05 -22.32
C GLY A 127 -14.87 -1.76 -22.83
N SER A 128 -15.76 -2.16 -21.93
CA SER A 128 -17.03 -2.84 -22.26
C SER A 128 -17.96 -1.96 -23.11
N ILE A 129 -18.10 -0.66 -22.78
CA ILE A 129 -18.85 0.31 -23.59
C ILE A 129 -18.21 0.49 -24.98
N GLY A 130 -16.88 0.39 -25.07
CA GLY A 130 -16.13 0.37 -26.33
C GLY A 130 -16.20 -0.95 -27.11
N GLY A 131 -16.92 -1.97 -26.61
CA GLY A 131 -17.06 -3.28 -27.26
C GLY A 131 -16.01 -4.33 -26.87
N PHE A 132 -15.12 -4.06 -25.91
CA PHE A 132 -14.12 -5.04 -25.46
C PHE A 132 -14.78 -6.24 -24.78
N ASN A 133 -14.48 -7.44 -25.28
CA ASN A 133 -15.01 -8.72 -24.80
C ASN A 133 -14.02 -9.50 -23.91
N GLY A 134 -12.79 -9.00 -23.73
CA GLY A 134 -11.74 -9.67 -22.96
C GLY A 134 -10.92 -10.71 -23.75
N ASP A 135 -10.83 -10.59 -25.08
CA ASP A 135 -9.98 -11.45 -25.92
C ASP A 135 -8.47 -11.22 -25.71
N PHE A 136 -8.02 -9.97 -25.64
CA PHE A 136 -6.60 -9.59 -25.56
C PHE A 136 -6.04 -9.56 -24.12
N GLU A 137 -4.98 -10.33 -23.86
CA GLU A 137 -4.50 -10.61 -22.50
C GLU A 137 -3.64 -9.53 -21.82
N PHE A 138 -3.13 -8.51 -22.54
CA PHE A 138 -2.19 -7.49 -22.02
C PHE A 138 -0.91 -8.08 -21.38
N LYS A 139 -0.23 -9.03 -22.05
CA LYS A 139 0.86 -9.81 -21.43
C LYS A 139 2.11 -8.99 -21.13
N LYS A 140 2.65 -8.26 -22.11
CA LYS A 140 3.92 -7.52 -21.96
C LYS A 140 3.88 -6.16 -22.64
N ILE A 141 4.80 -5.29 -22.21
CA ILE A 141 5.07 -4.01 -22.87
C ILE A 141 5.51 -4.28 -24.32
N GLY A 142 4.96 -3.51 -25.26
CA GLY A 142 5.24 -3.65 -26.69
C GLY A 142 4.34 -4.66 -27.44
N ASP A 143 3.46 -5.40 -26.74
CA ASP A 143 2.39 -6.18 -27.40
C ASP A 143 1.46 -5.23 -28.16
N LYS A 144 1.28 -5.47 -29.46
CA LYS A 144 0.43 -4.66 -30.35
C LYS A 144 -1.05 -4.97 -30.13
N PHE A 145 -1.89 -3.95 -30.07
CA PHE A 145 -3.33 -4.12 -29.94
C PHE A 145 -3.96 -4.63 -31.25
N PRO A 146 -4.79 -5.69 -31.22
CA PRO A 146 -5.65 -6.04 -32.34
C PRO A 146 -6.84 -5.08 -32.45
N GLU A 147 -7.49 -5.06 -33.61
CA GLU A 147 -8.62 -4.16 -33.90
C GLU A 147 -9.85 -4.36 -32.99
N THR A 148 -9.95 -5.52 -32.34
CA THR A 148 -11.00 -5.86 -31.36
C THR A 148 -10.85 -5.14 -30.02
N VAL A 149 -9.68 -4.57 -29.71
CA VAL A 149 -9.44 -3.86 -28.45
C VAL A 149 -9.66 -2.36 -28.65
N PRO A 150 -10.65 -1.73 -27.99
CA PRO A 150 -10.91 -0.29 -28.08
C PRO A 150 -9.91 0.53 -27.24
N TYR A 151 -8.60 0.22 -27.32
CA TYR A 151 -7.56 0.82 -26.48
C TYR A 151 -7.53 2.36 -26.62
N ILE A 152 -7.83 2.88 -27.82
CA ILE A 152 -7.94 4.33 -28.06
C ILE A 152 -9.04 4.94 -27.18
N PHE A 153 -10.21 4.32 -27.09
CA PHE A 153 -11.32 4.78 -26.26
C PHE A 153 -11.02 4.60 -24.76
N MET A 154 -10.36 3.50 -24.39
CA MET A 154 -9.88 3.27 -23.02
C MET A 154 -8.82 4.30 -22.58
N ARG A 155 -7.99 4.80 -23.51
CA ARG A 155 -7.03 5.90 -23.29
C ARG A 155 -7.68 7.30 -23.35
N GLN A 156 -8.79 7.48 -24.08
CA GLN A 156 -9.53 8.75 -24.08
C GLN A 156 -10.08 9.10 -22.69
N PHE A 157 -10.55 8.08 -21.94
CA PHE A 157 -11.09 8.28 -20.59
C PHE A 157 -10.11 8.99 -19.62
N PRO A 158 -8.90 8.48 -19.33
CA PRO A 158 -7.94 9.16 -18.46
C PRO A 158 -7.47 10.49 -19.08
N ALA A 159 -7.33 10.58 -20.41
CA ALA A 159 -6.92 11.81 -21.07
C ALA A 159 -7.93 12.95 -20.82
N LEU A 160 -9.23 12.64 -20.89
CA LEU A 160 -10.32 13.57 -20.55
C LEU A 160 -10.36 13.91 -19.06
N LEU A 161 -10.10 12.96 -18.16
CA LEU A 161 -9.92 13.25 -16.73
C LEU A 161 -8.70 14.12 -16.45
N GLY A 162 -7.63 14.01 -17.24
CA GLY A 162 -6.47 14.91 -17.24
C GLY A 162 -6.85 16.34 -17.62
N VAL A 163 -7.68 16.54 -18.65
CA VAL A 163 -8.23 17.87 -19.00
C VAL A 163 -9.14 18.40 -17.89
N ALA A 164 -10.01 17.56 -17.33
CA ALA A 164 -10.89 17.94 -16.23
C ALA A 164 -10.10 18.33 -14.96
N THR A 165 -8.95 17.71 -14.71
CA THR A 165 -8.01 18.05 -13.63
C THR A 165 -7.41 19.44 -13.81
N VAL A 166 -7.06 19.83 -15.05
CA VAL A 166 -6.59 21.20 -15.37
C VAL A 166 -7.68 22.24 -15.10
N VAL A 167 -8.93 21.94 -15.47
CA VAL A 167 -10.09 22.79 -15.15
C VAL A 167 -10.31 22.88 -13.64
N LEU A 168 -10.22 21.77 -12.91
CA LEU A 168 -10.33 21.75 -11.45
C LEU A 168 -9.22 22.54 -10.76
N CYS A 169 -8.00 22.58 -11.29
CA CYS A 169 -6.92 23.44 -10.80
C CYS A 169 -7.29 24.93 -10.90
N TYR A 170 -7.71 25.40 -12.08
CA TYR A 170 -8.21 26.77 -12.26
C TYR A 170 -9.34 27.10 -11.26
N LEU A 171 -10.36 26.23 -11.20
CA LEU A 171 -11.52 26.44 -10.33
C LEU A 171 -11.12 26.44 -8.84
N THR A 172 -10.19 25.58 -8.43
CA THR A 172 -9.64 25.51 -7.06
C THR A 172 -8.97 26.81 -6.66
N LEU A 173 -8.02 27.29 -7.48
CA LEU A 173 -7.30 28.53 -7.23
C LEU A 173 -8.26 29.70 -7.05
N ARG A 174 -9.31 29.78 -7.88
CA ARG A 174 -10.36 30.79 -7.77
C ARG A 174 -11.19 30.72 -6.50
N GLN A 175 -11.59 29.52 -6.05
CA GLN A 175 -12.31 29.40 -4.76
C GLN A 175 -11.40 29.68 -3.56
N SER A 176 -10.09 29.43 -3.68
CA SER A 176 -9.07 29.79 -2.67
C SER A 176 -8.64 31.27 -2.70
N GLY A 177 -9.14 32.09 -3.65
CA GLY A 177 -8.92 33.54 -3.65
C GLY A 177 -7.80 34.05 -4.57
N VAL A 178 -7.38 33.29 -5.58
CA VAL A 178 -6.45 33.75 -6.63
C VAL A 178 -7.22 34.52 -7.72
N ARG A 179 -6.56 35.45 -8.42
CA ARG A 179 -7.15 36.22 -9.53
C ARG A 179 -7.35 35.36 -10.79
N PRO A 180 -8.28 35.73 -11.70
CA PRO A 180 -8.54 35.00 -12.93
C PRO A 180 -7.29 34.71 -13.78
N VAL A 181 -6.43 35.70 -13.98
CA VAL A 181 -5.26 35.60 -14.87
C VAL A 181 -4.19 34.68 -14.28
N ILE A 182 -3.91 34.78 -12.97
CA ILE A 182 -2.94 33.91 -12.29
C ILE A 182 -3.46 32.47 -12.21
N SER A 183 -4.77 32.29 -12.02
CA SER A 183 -5.41 30.97 -12.07
C SER A 183 -5.32 30.35 -13.47
N PHE A 184 -5.46 31.16 -14.54
CA PHE A 184 -5.30 30.71 -15.92
C PHE A 184 -3.84 30.35 -16.24
N ALA A 185 -2.88 31.19 -15.86
CA ALA A 185 -1.45 30.90 -16.00
C ALA A 185 -1.03 29.61 -15.28
N THR A 186 -1.48 29.41 -14.04
CA THR A 186 -1.21 28.18 -13.27
C THR A 186 -1.92 26.96 -13.87
N GLY A 187 -3.14 27.14 -14.41
CA GLY A 187 -3.83 26.12 -15.19
C GLY A 187 -3.03 25.71 -16.43
N LEU A 188 -2.46 26.65 -17.19
CA LEU A 188 -1.59 26.37 -18.34
C LEU A 188 -0.33 25.59 -17.94
N LEU A 189 0.32 25.95 -16.82
CA LEU A 189 1.49 25.20 -16.31
C LEU A 189 1.14 23.73 -16.02
N LEU A 190 -0.03 23.46 -15.42
CA LEU A 190 -0.48 22.08 -15.17
C LEU A 190 -0.94 21.36 -16.46
N LEU A 191 -1.42 22.11 -17.46
CA LEU A 191 -1.83 21.59 -18.76
C LEU A 191 -0.62 20.99 -19.50
N ILE A 192 0.50 21.72 -19.50
CA ILE A 192 1.78 21.40 -20.16
C ILE A 192 2.80 20.72 -19.22
N GLU A 193 2.39 20.30 -18.03
CA GLU A 193 3.22 19.53 -17.10
C GLU A 193 3.43 18.11 -17.67
N ASN A 194 4.61 17.85 -18.25
CA ASN A 194 4.95 16.64 -19.00
C ASN A 194 4.56 15.35 -18.27
N SER A 195 4.76 15.27 -16.96
CA SER A 195 4.41 14.10 -16.15
C SER A 195 2.90 13.87 -16.09
N ASN A 196 2.12 14.93 -15.86
CA ASN A 196 0.65 14.94 -15.86
C ASN A 196 0.09 14.62 -17.27
N VAL A 197 0.72 15.12 -18.33
CA VAL A 197 0.36 14.73 -19.71
C VAL A 197 0.60 13.23 -19.91
N THR A 198 1.77 12.72 -19.55
CA THR A 198 2.15 11.31 -19.75
C THR A 198 1.26 10.36 -18.96
N ILE A 199 1.06 10.59 -17.65
CA ILE A 199 0.30 9.69 -16.77
C ILE A 199 -1.20 9.63 -17.12
N SER A 200 -1.74 10.67 -17.78
CA SER A 200 -3.15 10.72 -18.22
C SER A 200 -3.37 10.23 -19.64
N ARG A 201 -2.31 9.87 -20.37
CA ARG A 201 -2.41 9.47 -21.79
C ARG A 201 -2.71 7.97 -21.99
N TYR A 202 -2.35 7.14 -21.01
CA TYR A 202 -2.39 5.68 -21.09
C TYR A 202 -3.44 5.10 -20.13
N ILE A 203 -3.76 3.80 -20.22
CA ILE A 203 -4.73 3.13 -19.34
C ILE A 203 -4.10 2.95 -17.94
N LEU A 204 -4.02 4.05 -17.18
CA LEU A 204 -3.27 4.15 -15.92
C LEU A 204 -4.15 4.69 -14.79
N LEU A 205 -4.01 4.06 -13.61
CA LEU A 205 -4.87 4.30 -12.46
C LEU A 205 -4.69 5.70 -11.82
N ASP A 206 -3.50 6.27 -11.94
CA ASP A 206 -3.16 7.55 -11.30
C ASP A 206 -3.87 8.76 -11.92
N SER A 207 -4.36 8.68 -13.16
CA SER A 207 -5.13 9.77 -13.76
C SER A 207 -6.53 9.93 -13.17
N PRO A 208 -7.37 8.86 -13.07
CA PRO A 208 -8.57 8.87 -12.23
C PRO A 208 -8.32 9.29 -10.79
N LEU A 209 -7.22 8.83 -10.17
CA LEU A 209 -6.85 9.20 -8.80
C LEU A 209 -6.63 10.71 -8.65
N VAL A 210 -5.72 11.29 -9.45
CA VAL A 210 -5.40 12.73 -9.38
C VAL A 210 -6.63 13.58 -9.72
N PHE A 211 -7.50 13.13 -10.63
CA PHE A 211 -8.79 13.77 -10.88
C PHE A 211 -9.72 13.79 -9.64
N PHE A 212 -9.89 12.66 -8.96
CA PHE A 212 -10.72 12.60 -7.75
C PHE A 212 -10.11 13.40 -6.59
N ILE A 213 -8.78 13.40 -6.45
CA ILE A 213 -8.05 14.26 -5.50
C ILE A 213 -8.28 15.74 -5.82
N ALA A 214 -8.13 16.15 -7.08
CA ALA A 214 -8.42 17.51 -7.54
C ALA A 214 -9.89 17.91 -7.31
N ALA A 215 -10.83 16.99 -7.48
CA ALA A 215 -12.26 17.20 -7.22
C ALA A 215 -12.57 17.34 -5.72
N ALA A 216 -11.87 16.60 -4.86
CA ALA A 216 -11.97 16.73 -3.40
C ALA A 216 -11.40 18.06 -2.93
N ILE A 217 -10.22 18.46 -3.42
CA ILE A 217 -9.59 19.75 -3.12
C ILE A 217 -10.48 20.90 -3.60
N TYR A 218 -11.01 20.85 -4.83
CA TYR A 218 -11.95 21.84 -5.35
C TYR A 218 -13.20 21.96 -4.48
N SER A 219 -13.82 20.82 -4.14
CA SER A 219 -15.05 20.79 -3.36
C SER A 219 -14.82 21.30 -1.93
N TRP A 220 -13.67 20.98 -1.32
CA TRP A 220 -13.27 21.51 -0.03
C TRP A 220 -13.05 23.03 -0.09
N LYS A 221 -12.29 23.54 -1.06
CA LYS A 221 -12.08 25.00 -1.22
C LYS A 221 -13.35 25.75 -1.59
N LYS A 222 -14.30 25.10 -2.27
CA LYS A 222 -15.66 25.60 -2.46
C LYS A 222 -16.45 25.62 -1.16
N PHE A 223 -16.26 24.63 -0.27
CA PHE A 223 -16.86 24.55 1.07
C PHE A 223 -16.31 25.60 2.04
N GLU A 224 -14.99 25.89 2.03
CA GLU A 224 -14.35 26.91 2.90
C GLU A 224 -15.02 28.29 2.81
N ILE A 225 -15.58 28.64 1.64
CA ILE A 225 -16.22 29.95 1.40
C ILE A 225 -17.75 29.94 1.57
N GLN A 226 -18.39 28.81 1.91
CA GLN A 226 -19.85 28.76 2.10
C GLN A 226 -20.24 29.24 3.50
N ILE A 227 -21.34 30.00 3.56
CA ILE A 227 -21.97 30.36 4.83
C ILE A 227 -22.48 29.09 5.52
N PRO A 228 -22.09 28.79 6.78
CA PRO A 228 -22.53 27.65 7.56
C PRO A 228 -24.03 27.33 7.46
N PHE A 229 -24.34 26.03 7.41
CA PHE A 229 -25.71 25.49 7.41
C PHE A 229 -26.63 25.96 6.25
N THR A 230 -26.09 26.63 5.23
CA THR A 230 -26.82 26.90 3.97
C THR A 230 -26.78 25.70 3.02
N PHE A 231 -27.72 25.61 2.07
CA PHE A 231 -27.70 24.56 1.04
C PHE A 231 -26.37 24.51 0.26
N GLY A 232 -25.73 25.66 0.01
CA GLY A 232 -24.41 25.73 -0.62
C GLY A 232 -23.32 25.04 0.20
N TRP A 233 -23.38 25.17 1.53
CA TRP A 233 -22.49 24.51 2.50
C TRP A 233 -22.70 22.99 2.49
N TYR A 234 -23.93 22.51 2.70
CA TYR A 234 -24.26 21.08 2.66
C TYR A 234 -23.85 20.42 1.34
N ARG A 235 -24.22 21.02 0.20
CA ARG A 235 -23.89 20.51 -1.15
C ARG A 235 -22.38 20.44 -1.39
N SER A 236 -21.59 21.36 -0.81
CA SER A 236 -20.12 21.36 -0.99
C SER A 236 -19.42 20.40 -0.02
N LEU A 237 -19.95 20.24 1.20
CA LEU A 237 -19.50 19.21 2.15
C LEU A 237 -19.71 17.82 1.56
N PHE A 238 -20.92 17.51 1.11
CA PHE A 238 -21.26 16.22 0.50
C PHE A 238 -20.44 15.95 -0.78
N ALA A 239 -20.27 16.94 -1.65
CA ALA A 239 -19.41 16.80 -2.84
C ALA A 239 -17.94 16.51 -2.48
N THR A 240 -17.42 17.11 -1.41
CA THR A 240 -16.07 16.79 -0.89
C THR A 240 -16.01 15.34 -0.44
N SER A 241 -16.98 14.90 0.36
CA SER A 241 -17.05 13.53 0.85
C SER A 241 -17.19 12.48 -0.25
N VAL A 242 -17.98 12.75 -1.29
CA VAL A 242 -18.08 11.87 -2.46
C VAL A 242 -16.74 11.78 -3.18
N ALA A 243 -16.09 12.92 -3.45
CA ALA A 243 -14.79 12.93 -4.12
C ALA A 243 -13.67 12.25 -3.30
N LEU A 244 -13.66 12.41 -1.97
CA LEU A 244 -12.79 11.66 -1.06
C LEU A 244 -13.03 10.15 -1.14
N GLY A 245 -14.30 9.73 -1.15
CA GLY A 245 -14.67 8.33 -1.34
C GLY A 245 -14.17 7.75 -2.67
N LEU A 246 -14.31 8.51 -3.77
CA LEU A 246 -13.84 8.10 -5.11
C LEU A 246 -12.30 8.02 -5.18
N ALA A 247 -11.58 8.98 -4.58
CA ALA A 247 -10.12 8.95 -4.51
C ALA A 247 -9.61 7.75 -3.71
N LEU A 248 -10.15 7.56 -2.50
CA LEU A 248 -9.83 6.42 -1.62
C LEU A 248 -10.13 5.07 -2.27
N SER A 249 -11.26 4.97 -2.98
CA SER A 249 -11.68 3.74 -3.67
C SER A 249 -10.90 3.46 -4.95
N SER A 250 -10.00 4.36 -5.35
CA SER A 250 -9.11 4.18 -6.51
C SER A 250 -7.70 3.70 -6.08
N LYS A 251 -7.01 4.44 -5.23
CA LYS A 251 -5.66 4.09 -4.69
C LYS A 251 -5.62 4.51 -3.22
N TRP A 252 -4.97 3.73 -2.35
CA TRP A 252 -4.87 4.08 -0.90
C TRP A 252 -4.15 5.40 -0.63
N VAL A 253 -3.42 5.98 -1.59
CA VAL A 253 -2.92 7.36 -1.55
C VAL A 253 -4.05 8.39 -1.30
N GLY A 254 -5.30 8.08 -1.66
CA GLY A 254 -6.47 8.88 -1.30
C GLY A 254 -6.74 9.00 0.21
N LEU A 255 -6.19 8.10 1.05
CA LEU A 255 -6.18 8.26 2.51
C LEU A 255 -5.44 9.53 2.93
N PHE A 256 -4.39 9.93 2.21
CA PHE A 256 -3.67 11.17 2.49
C PHE A 256 -4.50 12.41 2.17
N THR A 257 -5.41 12.32 1.20
CA THR A 257 -6.40 13.37 0.90
C THR A 257 -7.49 13.43 1.96
N VAL A 258 -7.94 12.28 2.47
CA VAL A 258 -8.86 12.20 3.64
C VAL A 258 -8.19 12.79 4.88
N ALA A 259 -6.93 12.44 5.17
CA ALA A 259 -6.16 12.99 6.27
C ALA A 259 -5.97 14.51 6.12
N TRP A 260 -5.64 15.00 4.93
CA TRP A 260 -5.53 16.42 4.62
C TRP A 260 -6.82 17.19 4.90
N VAL A 261 -7.98 16.70 4.42
CA VAL A 261 -9.29 17.29 4.76
C VAL A 261 -9.57 17.18 6.26
N GLY A 262 -9.19 16.08 6.91
CA GLY A 262 -9.31 15.88 8.36
C GLY A 262 -8.55 16.94 9.17
N PHE A 263 -7.26 17.15 8.88
CA PHE A 263 -6.44 18.18 9.52
C PHE A 263 -6.99 19.59 9.27
N LEU A 264 -7.43 19.91 8.05
CA LEU A 264 -8.05 21.20 7.76
C LEU A 264 -9.42 21.36 8.45
N CYS A 265 -10.16 20.28 8.66
CA CYS A 265 -11.39 20.29 9.42
C CYS A 265 -11.13 20.55 10.92
N ILE A 266 -10.11 19.90 11.50
CA ILE A 266 -9.66 20.15 12.89
C ILE A 266 -9.18 21.61 13.03
N TYR A 267 -8.38 22.10 12.09
CA TYR A 267 -7.92 23.49 12.03
C TYR A 267 -9.10 24.49 11.99
N GLN A 268 -10.10 24.26 11.13
CA GLN A 268 -11.29 25.11 11.09
C GLN A 268 -12.14 25.01 12.38
N LEU A 269 -12.26 23.84 12.97
CA LEU A 269 -12.97 23.64 14.25
C LEU A 269 -12.26 24.38 15.40
N TRP A 270 -10.93 24.42 15.42
CA TRP A 270 -10.15 25.20 16.38
C TRP A 270 -10.47 26.70 16.29
N PHE A 271 -10.51 27.26 15.08
CA PHE A 271 -10.92 28.66 14.89
C PHE A 271 -12.40 28.90 15.22
N LEU A 272 -13.31 27.96 14.92
CA LEU A 272 -14.72 28.03 15.31
C LEU A 272 -14.94 28.01 16.83
N ILE A 273 -14.08 27.32 17.59
CA ILE A 273 -14.08 27.34 19.06
C ILE A 273 -13.57 28.69 19.59
N GLY A 274 -12.65 29.34 18.86
CA GLY A 274 -12.15 30.68 19.18
C GLY A 274 -13.08 31.84 18.81
N ASP A 275 -14.15 31.59 18.03
CA ASP A 275 -15.07 32.61 17.53
C ASP A 275 -16.26 32.80 18.49
N LEU A 276 -16.21 33.87 19.29
CA LEU A 276 -17.24 34.17 20.29
C LEU A 276 -18.61 34.56 19.67
N THR A 277 -18.70 34.71 18.34
CA THR A 277 -20.00 34.89 17.65
C THR A 277 -20.73 33.57 17.38
N VAL A 278 -20.04 32.43 17.52
CA VAL A 278 -20.60 31.09 17.23
C VAL A 278 -21.08 30.43 18.52
N SER A 279 -22.34 30.00 18.56
CA SER A 279 -22.89 29.35 19.76
C SER A 279 -22.33 27.95 19.97
N LYS A 280 -22.24 27.50 21.22
CA LYS A 280 -21.83 26.13 21.60
C LYS A 280 -22.62 25.05 20.84
N LYS A 281 -23.92 25.29 20.58
CA LYS A 281 -24.77 24.39 19.77
C LYS A 281 -24.32 24.30 18.31
N GLN A 282 -23.91 25.41 17.69
CA GLN A 282 -23.37 25.42 16.32
C GLN A 282 -21.98 24.77 16.23
N ILE A 283 -21.13 24.90 17.26
CA ILE A 283 -19.84 24.21 17.32
C ILE A 283 -20.05 22.69 17.36
N LEU A 284 -20.94 22.20 18.25
CA LEU A 284 -21.32 20.79 18.32
C LEU A 284 -21.94 20.30 17.00
N ALA A 285 -22.87 21.06 16.41
CA ALA A 285 -23.46 20.73 15.12
C ALA A 285 -22.40 20.65 14.01
N HIS A 286 -21.43 21.57 13.98
CA HIS A 286 -20.31 21.50 13.04
C HIS A 286 -19.44 20.25 13.26
N PHE A 287 -19.08 19.92 14.50
CA PHE A 287 -18.26 18.74 14.80
C PHE A 287 -18.91 17.46 14.26
N PHE A 288 -20.14 17.16 14.69
CA PHE A 288 -20.84 15.93 14.28
C PHE A 288 -21.15 15.90 12.78
N LEU A 289 -21.70 16.99 12.23
CA LEU A 289 -22.12 17.04 10.82
C LEU A 289 -20.93 16.96 9.85
N ARG A 290 -19.80 17.60 10.18
CA ARG A 290 -18.55 17.44 9.42
C ARG A 290 -18.03 16.01 9.58
N GLY A 291 -17.92 15.49 10.80
CA GLY A 291 -17.41 14.15 11.08
C GLY A 291 -18.17 13.02 10.37
N PHE A 292 -19.49 12.95 10.58
CA PHE A 292 -20.34 11.93 9.94
C PHE A 292 -20.31 12.02 8.41
N THR A 293 -20.32 13.23 7.84
CA THR A 293 -20.32 13.38 6.37
C THR A 293 -18.94 13.09 5.77
N LEU A 294 -17.85 13.58 6.37
CA LEU A 294 -16.48 13.45 5.85
C LEU A 294 -15.84 12.07 6.08
N LEU A 295 -16.40 11.24 6.97
CA LEU A 295 -15.92 9.87 7.21
C LEU A 295 -16.94 8.81 6.77
N GLY A 296 -18.23 9.01 7.06
CA GLY A 296 -19.29 8.05 6.74
C GLY A 296 -19.55 7.89 5.25
N VAL A 297 -19.64 8.99 4.49
CA VAL A 297 -19.91 8.92 3.04
C VAL A 297 -18.73 8.29 2.26
N PRO A 298 -17.44 8.62 2.51
CA PRO A 298 -16.32 7.89 1.92
C PRO A 298 -16.33 6.40 2.27
N LEU A 299 -16.62 6.03 3.51
CA LEU A 299 -16.67 4.63 3.97
C LEU A 299 -17.79 3.86 3.26
N VAL A 300 -19.00 4.42 3.17
CA VAL A 300 -20.13 3.79 2.47
C VAL A 300 -19.82 3.59 0.99
N LEU A 301 -19.23 4.59 0.31
CA LEU A 301 -18.81 4.46 -1.09
C LEU A 301 -17.74 3.39 -1.26
N TYR A 302 -16.73 3.37 -0.38
CA TYR A 302 -15.64 2.39 -0.42
C TYR A 302 -16.16 0.96 -0.27
N LEU A 303 -17.00 0.70 0.75
CA LEU A 303 -17.63 -0.60 0.96
C LEU A 303 -18.55 -1.00 -0.21
N ALA A 304 -19.29 -0.04 -0.79
CA ALA A 304 -20.14 -0.29 -1.96
C ALA A 304 -19.31 -0.67 -3.21
N PHE A 305 -18.17 -0.03 -3.47
CA PHE A 305 -17.31 -0.41 -4.59
C PHE A 305 -16.64 -1.77 -4.38
N PHE A 306 -16.35 -2.18 -3.15
CA PHE A 306 -15.94 -3.56 -2.87
C PHE A 306 -17.09 -4.57 -3.04
N ALA A 307 -18.32 -4.21 -2.68
CA ALA A 307 -19.50 -5.05 -2.95
C ALA A 307 -19.72 -5.26 -4.46
N VAL A 308 -19.62 -4.20 -5.26
CA VAL A 308 -19.68 -4.29 -6.73
C VAL A 308 -18.52 -5.13 -7.28
N HIS A 309 -17.29 -4.93 -6.80
CA HIS A 309 -16.12 -5.72 -7.19
C HIS A 309 -16.33 -7.24 -6.98
N PHE A 310 -16.78 -7.67 -5.80
CA PHE A 310 -17.05 -9.09 -5.55
C PHE A 310 -18.28 -9.64 -6.29
N HIS A 311 -19.23 -8.78 -6.68
CA HIS A 311 -20.36 -9.18 -7.51
C HIS A 311 -19.97 -9.33 -8.99
N MET A 312 -19.10 -8.45 -9.49
CA MET A 312 -18.58 -8.48 -10.86
C MET A 312 -17.56 -9.60 -11.11
N LEU A 313 -16.97 -10.19 -10.07
CA LEU A 313 -15.96 -11.25 -10.17
C LEU A 313 -16.44 -12.61 -9.61
N PRO A 314 -17.48 -13.24 -10.20
CA PRO A 314 -18.05 -14.47 -9.67
C PRO A 314 -17.25 -15.74 -9.96
N ASN A 315 -16.27 -15.75 -10.86
CA ASN A 315 -15.58 -16.97 -11.32
C ASN A 315 -14.21 -17.15 -10.65
N GLU A 316 -13.72 -18.40 -10.50
CA GLU A 316 -12.33 -18.67 -10.07
C GLU A 316 -11.32 -18.10 -11.10
N GLY A 317 -10.23 -17.51 -10.61
CA GLY A 317 -9.23 -16.83 -11.43
C GLY A 317 -7.85 -16.78 -10.77
N ASP A 318 -6.91 -16.02 -11.35
CA ASP A 318 -5.51 -16.01 -10.90
C ASP A 318 -5.27 -15.31 -9.55
N GLY A 319 -6.27 -14.59 -9.03
CA GLY A 319 -6.26 -14.09 -7.65
C GLY A 319 -6.72 -15.11 -6.61
N SER A 320 -7.44 -16.15 -7.02
CA SER A 320 -8.05 -17.12 -6.09
C SER A 320 -7.02 -17.82 -5.19
N PRO A 321 -5.79 -18.19 -5.64
CA PRO A 321 -4.77 -18.79 -4.77
C PRO A 321 -4.30 -17.94 -3.58
N PHE A 322 -4.55 -16.62 -3.58
CA PHE A 322 -4.23 -15.74 -2.44
C PHE A 322 -5.31 -15.72 -1.35
N MET A 323 -6.44 -16.41 -1.56
CA MET A 323 -7.63 -16.39 -0.71
C MET A 323 -7.89 -17.75 -0.05
N SER A 324 -8.61 -17.74 1.07
CA SER A 324 -9.03 -18.94 1.80
C SER A 324 -9.87 -19.88 0.92
N SER A 325 -9.82 -21.18 1.21
CA SER A 325 -10.72 -22.19 0.62
C SER A 325 -12.20 -21.80 0.80
N ALA A 326 -12.56 -21.16 1.93
CA ALA A 326 -13.91 -20.65 2.18
C ALA A 326 -14.33 -19.51 1.22
N PHE A 327 -13.41 -18.59 0.91
CA PHE A 327 -13.65 -17.55 -0.11
C PHE A 327 -13.80 -18.17 -1.50
N ARG A 328 -12.90 -19.10 -1.85
CA ARG A 328 -12.84 -19.76 -3.16
C ARG A 328 -14.06 -20.66 -3.43
N ALA A 329 -14.58 -21.35 -2.41
CA ALA A 329 -15.83 -22.12 -2.49
C ALA A 329 -17.05 -21.25 -2.90
N GLY A 330 -16.96 -19.93 -2.67
CA GLY A 330 -17.96 -18.95 -3.12
C GLY A 330 -17.81 -18.47 -4.57
N LEU A 331 -16.90 -19.05 -5.37
CA LEU A 331 -16.66 -18.71 -6.77
C LEU A 331 -17.15 -19.82 -7.72
N LYS A 332 -17.59 -19.46 -8.92
CA LYS A 332 -18.01 -20.40 -9.98
C LYS A 332 -16.80 -21.07 -10.62
N GLY A 333 -16.94 -22.36 -10.95
CA GLY A 333 -15.85 -23.16 -11.55
C GLY A 333 -14.69 -23.44 -10.60
N ASN A 334 -14.83 -23.16 -9.30
CA ASN A 334 -13.80 -23.43 -8.31
C ASN A 334 -13.58 -24.93 -8.11
N LYS A 335 -12.37 -25.31 -7.69
CA LYS A 335 -11.99 -26.71 -7.40
C LYS A 335 -11.92 -27.07 -5.91
N ILE A 336 -12.49 -26.26 -5.00
CA ILE A 336 -12.49 -26.58 -3.57
C ILE A 336 -13.35 -27.83 -3.33
N PRO A 337 -12.93 -28.77 -2.46
CA PRO A 337 -13.72 -29.97 -2.19
C PRO A 337 -15.08 -29.62 -1.58
N THR A 338 -16.13 -30.29 -2.06
CA THR A 338 -17.48 -30.23 -1.49
C THR A 338 -17.82 -31.56 -0.82
N ASP A 339 -18.88 -31.53 -0.02
CA ASP A 339 -19.56 -32.73 0.49
C ASP A 339 -18.64 -33.66 1.28
N ILE A 340 -17.83 -33.02 2.15
CA ILE A 340 -16.78 -33.62 2.96
C ILE A 340 -17.42 -34.32 4.17
N THR A 341 -17.01 -35.56 4.46
CA THR A 341 -17.41 -36.25 5.69
C THR A 341 -16.73 -35.62 6.90
N ALA A 342 -17.49 -35.15 7.89
CA ALA A 342 -16.94 -34.42 9.03
C ALA A 342 -16.10 -35.30 9.97
N GLU A 343 -16.57 -36.50 10.29
CA GLU A 343 -16.02 -37.37 11.33
C GLU A 343 -14.65 -37.97 10.92
N VAL A 344 -13.56 -37.52 11.56
CA VAL A 344 -12.20 -38.06 11.33
C VAL A 344 -11.88 -39.15 12.35
N GLY A 345 -11.26 -40.24 11.91
CA GLY A 345 -10.88 -41.36 12.76
C GLY A 345 -9.67 -42.14 12.26
N LEU A 346 -9.33 -43.21 12.97
CA LEU A 346 -8.33 -44.17 12.51
C LEU A 346 -8.80 -44.83 11.20
N GLY A 347 -7.88 -45.08 10.28
CA GLY A 347 -8.19 -45.56 8.94
C GLY A 347 -8.79 -44.52 7.98
N SER A 348 -8.97 -43.26 8.41
CA SER A 348 -9.34 -42.16 7.51
C SER A 348 -8.19 -41.87 6.54
N VAL A 349 -8.51 -41.68 5.26
CA VAL A 349 -7.64 -41.00 4.29
C VAL A 349 -8.03 -39.52 4.27
N VAL A 350 -7.07 -38.65 4.58
CA VAL A 350 -7.30 -37.21 4.78
C VAL A 350 -6.35 -36.35 3.95
N THR A 351 -6.73 -35.10 3.72
CA THR A 351 -5.81 -34.05 3.27
C THR A 351 -5.66 -33.00 4.37
N LEU A 352 -4.42 -32.78 4.83
CA LEU A 352 -4.11 -31.79 5.88
C LEU A 352 -3.74 -30.47 5.22
N ARG A 353 -4.34 -29.36 5.67
CA ARG A 353 -4.07 -28.01 5.18
C ARG A 353 -3.53 -27.13 6.30
N HIS A 354 -2.45 -26.40 6.03
CA HIS A 354 -1.90 -25.44 6.97
C HIS A 354 -2.75 -24.16 7.01
N LEU A 355 -3.01 -23.64 8.21
CA LEU A 355 -4.00 -22.57 8.43
C LEU A 355 -3.44 -21.17 8.12
N ASP A 356 -2.24 -20.87 8.63
CA ASP A 356 -1.72 -19.50 8.72
C ASP A 356 -0.69 -19.13 7.61
N THR A 357 -0.35 -20.05 6.68
CA THR A 357 0.43 -19.75 5.45
C THR A 357 -0.40 -19.92 4.17
N GLN A 358 0.22 -19.81 2.99
CA GLN A 358 -0.44 -20.00 1.68
C GLN A 358 0.05 -21.23 0.91
N GLY A 359 0.95 -22.02 1.50
CA GLY A 359 1.48 -23.23 0.91
C GLY A 359 0.43 -24.34 0.72
N GLY A 360 -0.71 -24.29 1.42
CA GLY A 360 -1.81 -25.24 1.21
C GLY A 360 -1.63 -26.56 1.94
N TYR A 361 -1.49 -27.65 1.18
CA TYR A 361 -1.64 -29.01 1.70
C TYR A 361 -0.30 -29.66 2.05
N LEU A 362 -0.28 -30.47 3.12
CA LEU A 362 0.83 -31.36 3.43
C LEU A 362 1.01 -32.35 2.27
N HIS A 363 2.16 -32.28 1.60
CA HIS A 363 2.40 -32.93 0.31
C HIS A 363 3.73 -33.70 0.34
N SER A 364 3.79 -34.80 -0.41
CA SER A 364 5.04 -35.55 -0.60
C SER A 364 5.06 -36.26 -1.96
N HIS A 365 6.23 -36.32 -2.58
CA HIS A 365 6.45 -36.85 -3.93
C HIS A 365 7.74 -37.67 -3.98
N GLN A 366 8.01 -38.42 -5.04
CA GLN A 366 9.11 -39.41 -5.09
C GLN A 366 10.54 -38.84 -5.15
N GLN A 367 10.71 -37.53 -4.94
CA GLN A 367 12.00 -36.84 -4.85
C GLN A 367 12.48 -36.77 -3.40
N PHE A 368 13.80 -36.68 -3.24
CA PHE A 368 14.50 -36.74 -1.96
C PHE A 368 15.21 -35.40 -1.67
N TYR A 369 15.52 -35.11 -0.41
CA TYR A 369 16.34 -33.94 -0.08
C TYR A 369 17.78 -34.10 -0.62
N PRO A 370 18.41 -33.03 -1.14
CA PRO A 370 19.82 -33.10 -1.59
C PRO A 370 20.81 -33.08 -0.41
N THR A 371 20.39 -32.49 0.71
CA THR A 371 21.11 -32.29 1.97
C THR A 371 20.35 -32.95 3.13
N GLY A 372 20.81 -32.77 4.36
CA GLY A 372 20.19 -33.37 5.55
C GLY A 372 20.14 -34.90 5.46
N SER A 373 19.01 -35.48 5.84
CA SER A 373 18.81 -36.94 5.89
C SER A 373 18.81 -37.63 4.53
N LYS A 374 18.63 -36.86 3.44
CA LYS A 374 18.38 -37.36 2.07
C LYS A 374 17.19 -38.32 1.97
N GLN A 375 16.23 -38.23 2.88
CA GLN A 375 14.95 -38.94 2.78
C GLN A 375 13.98 -38.24 1.81
N GLN A 376 12.76 -38.78 1.63
CA GLN A 376 11.77 -38.22 0.70
C GLN A 376 11.24 -36.87 1.22
N GLN A 377 11.04 -35.91 0.33
CA GLN A 377 10.67 -34.54 0.70
C GLN A 377 9.25 -34.45 1.28
N ILE A 378 9.07 -33.63 2.33
CA ILE A 378 7.78 -33.12 2.79
C ILE A 378 7.71 -31.62 2.47
N THR A 379 6.56 -31.20 1.95
CA THR A 379 6.34 -29.83 1.51
C THR A 379 4.92 -29.37 1.80
N LEU A 380 4.68 -28.07 1.58
CA LEU A 380 3.35 -27.53 1.35
C LEU A 380 3.13 -27.23 -0.14
N TYR A 381 2.13 -27.87 -0.74
CA TYR A 381 1.72 -27.67 -2.13
C TYR A 381 0.32 -27.00 -2.23
N PRO A 382 0.16 -25.87 -2.95
CA PRO A 382 -1.05 -25.04 -2.85
C PRO A 382 -2.25 -25.55 -3.67
N HIS A 383 -2.07 -26.60 -4.48
CA HIS A 383 -3.09 -27.19 -5.33
C HIS A 383 -3.50 -28.58 -4.83
N LEU A 384 -4.70 -29.02 -5.19
CA LEU A 384 -5.17 -30.38 -4.91
C LEU A 384 -4.41 -31.38 -5.80
N ASP A 385 -3.84 -32.41 -5.17
CA ASP A 385 -3.16 -33.52 -5.81
C ASP A 385 -3.47 -34.82 -5.04
N SER A 386 -3.39 -35.96 -5.72
CA SER A 386 -3.34 -37.29 -5.10
C SER A 386 -2.25 -37.41 -4.03
N ASN A 387 -1.11 -36.74 -4.23
CA ASN A 387 0.05 -36.66 -3.35
C ASN A 387 -0.17 -35.80 -2.08
N ASN A 388 -1.39 -35.32 -1.86
CA ASN A 388 -1.82 -34.64 -0.63
C ASN A 388 -2.53 -35.60 0.34
N ARG A 389 -2.72 -36.88 -0.02
CA ARG A 389 -3.54 -37.84 0.73
C ARG A 389 -2.70 -38.64 1.75
N TRP A 390 -3.14 -38.61 3.00
CA TRP A 390 -2.51 -39.26 4.15
C TRP A 390 -3.48 -40.20 4.84
N LEU A 391 -3.08 -41.45 5.04
CA LEU A 391 -3.79 -42.43 5.88
C LEU A 391 -3.42 -42.22 7.34
N ILE A 392 -4.42 -42.15 8.22
CA ILE A 392 -4.24 -42.13 9.69
C ILE A 392 -4.12 -43.58 10.19
N GLU A 393 -2.90 -44.01 10.50
CA GLU A 393 -2.61 -45.30 11.13
C GLU A 393 -2.49 -45.15 12.67
N PRO A 394 -2.90 -46.15 13.48
CA PRO A 394 -2.57 -46.19 14.91
C PRO A 394 -1.06 -46.38 15.13
N TYR A 395 -0.53 -45.89 16.26
CA TYR A 395 0.92 -46.00 16.54
C TYR A 395 1.38 -47.39 17.01
N ASN A 396 0.47 -48.20 17.58
CA ASN A 396 0.77 -49.45 18.29
C ASN A 396 -0.08 -50.65 17.85
N GLY A 397 -0.48 -50.72 16.58
CA GLY A 397 -1.21 -51.86 16.05
C GLY A 397 -1.50 -51.76 14.55
N THR A 398 -2.31 -52.70 14.06
CA THR A 398 -3.03 -52.55 12.78
C THR A 398 -4.39 -51.91 13.03
N ILE A 399 -5.10 -51.52 11.97
CA ILE A 399 -6.50 -51.08 12.07
C ILE A 399 -7.36 -52.34 12.26
N TYR A 400 -7.58 -52.71 13.52
CA TYR A 400 -8.33 -53.91 13.92
C TYR A 400 -9.85 -53.66 13.94
N ASN A 401 -10.58 -54.60 13.35
CA ASN A 401 -12.05 -54.74 13.35
C ASN A 401 -12.79 -53.59 12.63
N ASP A 402 -13.91 -53.91 11.97
CA ASP A 402 -14.62 -53.00 11.04
C ASP A 402 -15.42 -51.90 11.75
N THR A 403 -14.75 -51.10 12.58
CA THR A 403 -15.35 -50.11 13.47
C THR A 403 -14.61 -48.78 13.41
N PHE A 404 -15.37 -47.70 13.25
CA PHE A 404 -14.83 -46.33 13.26
C PHE A 404 -14.42 -45.91 14.67
N ILE A 405 -13.11 -45.72 14.88
CA ILE A 405 -12.54 -45.13 16.09
C ILE A 405 -12.27 -43.64 15.82
N PRO A 406 -13.00 -42.70 16.46
CA PRO A 406 -12.83 -41.27 16.22
C PRO A 406 -11.49 -40.76 16.77
N LEU A 407 -10.92 -39.76 16.11
CA LEU A 407 -9.66 -39.14 16.51
C LEU A 407 -9.91 -38.11 17.62
N ILE A 408 -9.21 -38.22 18.76
CA ILE A 408 -9.39 -37.35 19.93
C ILE A 408 -8.14 -36.55 20.27
N ASN A 409 -8.32 -35.47 21.05
CA ASN A 409 -7.22 -34.72 21.64
C ASN A 409 -6.32 -35.63 22.50
N GLY A 410 -5.01 -35.58 22.28
CA GLY A 410 -4.01 -36.42 22.93
C GLY A 410 -3.77 -37.79 22.28
N MET A 411 -4.57 -38.19 21.27
CA MET A 411 -4.33 -39.46 20.57
C MET A 411 -3.00 -39.42 19.80
N LYS A 412 -2.23 -40.50 19.90
CA LYS A 412 -0.98 -40.70 19.17
C LYS A 412 -1.22 -41.54 17.92
N ILE A 413 -0.81 -41.04 16.76
CA ILE A 413 -1.08 -41.59 15.43
C ILE A 413 0.20 -41.61 14.58
N ARG A 414 0.14 -42.30 13.44
CA ARG A 414 1.11 -42.23 12.35
C ARG A 414 0.40 -41.72 11.10
N LEU A 415 1.04 -40.83 10.34
CA LEU A 415 0.51 -40.32 9.08
C LEU A 415 1.28 -40.94 7.92
N LYS A 416 0.61 -41.78 7.11
CA LYS A 416 1.22 -42.50 5.99
C LYS A 416 0.77 -41.94 4.66
N HIS A 417 1.71 -41.48 3.85
CA HIS A 417 1.45 -40.96 2.51
C HIS A 417 0.93 -42.08 1.60
N VAL A 418 -0.26 -41.91 1.04
CA VAL A 418 -0.97 -42.98 0.32
C VAL A 418 -0.21 -43.42 -0.93
N ASN A 419 0.37 -42.50 -1.70
CA ASN A 419 0.99 -42.81 -2.99
C ASN A 419 2.42 -43.40 -2.89
N THR A 420 3.13 -43.23 -1.77
CA THR A 420 4.50 -43.78 -1.61
C THR A 420 4.66 -44.73 -0.43
N GLY A 421 3.60 -44.96 0.37
CA GLY A 421 3.61 -45.88 1.52
C GLY A 421 4.45 -45.44 2.71
N ARG A 422 5.14 -44.30 2.60
CA ARG A 422 6.05 -43.73 3.62
C ARG A 422 5.31 -42.95 4.68
N ARG A 423 5.88 -42.85 5.88
CA ARG A 423 5.32 -42.12 7.02
C ARG A 423 5.95 -40.75 7.18
N LEU A 424 5.16 -39.81 7.70
CA LEU A 424 5.62 -38.49 8.12
C LEU A 424 6.56 -38.66 9.31
N HIS A 425 7.80 -38.24 9.15
CA HIS A 425 8.92 -38.54 10.03
C HIS A 425 9.62 -37.25 10.48
N SER A 426 10.29 -37.26 11.64
CA SER A 426 11.22 -36.17 12.01
C SER A 426 12.34 -36.68 12.93
N HIS A 427 13.54 -36.22 12.65
CA HIS A 427 14.81 -36.62 13.27
C HIS A 427 15.64 -35.38 13.61
N ASP A 428 16.80 -35.54 14.26
CA ASP A 428 17.60 -34.41 14.76
C ASP A 428 18.44 -33.66 13.69
N GLU A 429 18.11 -33.84 12.41
CA GLU A 429 18.74 -33.15 11.27
C GLU A 429 18.27 -31.70 11.09
N LYS A 430 19.11 -30.86 10.50
CA LYS A 430 18.76 -29.46 10.18
C LYS A 430 17.84 -29.36 8.94
N PRO A 431 16.88 -28.42 8.91
CA PRO A 431 16.09 -28.15 7.71
C PRO A 431 16.97 -27.66 6.55
N PRO A 432 16.66 -28.06 5.30
CA PRO A 432 17.51 -27.83 4.13
C PRO A 432 17.51 -26.40 3.59
N VAL A 433 16.70 -25.49 4.15
CA VAL A 433 16.70 -24.05 3.79
C VAL A 433 16.74 -23.15 5.02
N SER A 434 15.94 -23.44 6.06
CA SER A 434 15.87 -22.55 7.23
C SER A 434 17.06 -22.68 8.21
N GLU A 435 17.73 -23.85 8.28
CA GLU A 435 18.94 -24.17 9.08
C GLU A 435 18.99 -23.81 10.59
N ARG A 436 17.89 -23.28 11.17
CA ARG A 436 17.81 -22.83 12.58
C ARG A 436 17.83 -24.01 13.56
N ASP A 437 18.56 -23.91 14.66
CA ASP A 437 18.72 -25.02 15.61
C ASP A 437 17.43 -25.42 16.34
N TRP A 438 16.45 -24.50 16.46
CA TRP A 438 15.12 -24.77 17.01
C TRP A 438 14.13 -25.36 15.99
N GLN A 439 14.55 -25.53 14.74
CA GLN A 439 13.82 -26.26 13.70
C GLN A 439 14.59 -27.54 13.33
N LYS A 440 13.86 -28.58 12.96
CA LYS A 440 14.41 -29.87 12.54
C LYS A 440 13.73 -30.34 11.25
N GLU A 441 14.44 -31.12 10.45
CA GLU A 441 13.93 -31.65 9.19
C GLU A 441 12.66 -32.49 9.42
N CYS A 442 11.71 -32.41 8.48
CA CYS A 442 10.54 -33.28 8.44
C CYS A 442 10.51 -33.96 7.07
N SER A 443 10.34 -35.28 7.06
CA SER A 443 10.63 -36.13 5.91
C SER A 443 9.56 -37.22 5.73
N ALA A 444 9.61 -37.92 4.60
CA ALA A 444 8.85 -39.14 4.36
C ALA A 444 9.79 -40.36 4.42
N TYR A 445 9.64 -41.18 5.46
CA TYR A 445 10.50 -42.34 5.72
C TYR A 445 9.77 -43.69 5.66
N GLY A 446 10.54 -44.77 5.57
CA GLY A 446 10.05 -46.14 5.46
C GLY A 446 10.13 -46.74 4.05
N PHE A 447 9.88 -48.04 4.00
CA PHE A 447 9.95 -48.92 2.84
C PHE A 447 8.86 -49.99 2.96
N ASP A 448 8.63 -50.79 1.91
CA ASP A 448 7.60 -51.83 1.99
C ASP A 448 7.93 -52.90 3.05
N GLY A 449 6.91 -53.36 3.78
CA GLY A 449 7.07 -54.18 4.99
C GLY A 449 7.59 -53.44 6.24
N PHE A 450 7.96 -52.16 6.18
CA PHE A 450 8.35 -51.39 7.36
C PHE A 450 7.11 -50.95 8.17
N ASN A 451 6.98 -51.41 9.41
CA ASN A 451 5.87 -51.05 10.30
C ASN A 451 5.95 -49.62 10.84
N GLY A 452 7.10 -48.95 10.70
CA GLY A 452 7.35 -47.61 11.23
C GLY A 452 8.02 -47.63 12.61
N ASP A 453 8.83 -46.62 12.90
CA ASP A 453 9.53 -46.47 14.18
C ASP A 453 8.96 -45.31 15.03
N ALA A 454 9.55 -45.04 16.19
CA ALA A 454 9.01 -44.05 17.13
C ALA A 454 9.08 -42.59 16.61
N ASN A 455 9.89 -42.31 15.58
CA ASN A 455 9.96 -40.99 14.95
C ASN A 455 8.88 -40.80 13.86
N ASP A 456 8.05 -41.82 13.60
CA ASP A 456 6.82 -41.70 12.81
C ASP A 456 5.59 -41.30 13.68
N ASP A 457 5.74 -41.24 15.01
CA ASP A 457 4.64 -41.02 15.95
C ASP A 457 4.33 -39.53 16.18
N TRP A 458 3.07 -39.14 16.02
CA TRP A 458 2.56 -37.78 16.24
C TRP A 458 1.38 -37.76 17.21
N VAL A 459 1.45 -36.89 18.22
CA VAL A 459 0.34 -36.60 19.13
C VAL A 459 -0.52 -35.49 18.55
N VAL A 460 -1.83 -35.73 18.44
CA VAL A 460 -2.81 -34.75 17.97
C VAL A 460 -3.24 -33.85 19.12
N GLU A 461 -3.07 -32.53 18.97
CA GLU A 461 -3.45 -31.55 19.99
C GLU A 461 -4.44 -30.52 19.44
N ILE A 462 -5.68 -30.56 19.92
CA ILE A 462 -6.76 -29.68 19.48
C ILE A 462 -6.55 -28.26 20.05
N VAL A 463 -6.60 -27.25 19.18
CA VAL A 463 -6.43 -25.84 19.55
C VAL A 463 -7.77 -25.28 20.02
N GLN A 464 -8.11 -25.60 21.26
CA GLN A 464 -9.41 -25.33 21.90
C GLN A 464 -9.97 -23.91 21.72
N TYR A 465 -9.12 -22.88 21.64
CA TYR A 465 -9.52 -21.48 21.45
C TYR A 465 -9.66 -21.04 19.98
N ARG A 466 -9.29 -21.89 19.00
CA ARG A 466 -9.50 -21.66 17.56
C ARG A 466 -10.63 -22.53 17.00
N THR A 467 -10.78 -23.75 17.51
CA THR A 467 -11.95 -24.60 17.25
C THR A 467 -13.19 -24.00 17.90
N LYS A 468 -14.21 -23.64 17.11
CA LYS A 468 -15.43 -22.99 17.63
C LYS A 468 -16.44 -23.97 18.20
N ASP A 469 -16.67 -25.05 17.47
CA ASP A 469 -17.73 -26.05 17.68
C ASP A 469 -17.33 -27.03 18.79
N ASP A 470 -18.20 -27.26 19.79
CA ASP A 470 -17.88 -28.01 21.01
C ASP A 470 -17.70 -29.52 20.78
N ASP A 471 -18.41 -30.10 19.82
CA ASP A 471 -18.19 -31.49 19.38
C ASP A 471 -16.81 -31.62 18.73
N ALA A 472 -16.43 -30.64 17.90
CA ALA A 472 -15.13 -30.55 17.25
C ALA A 472 -13.94 -30.26 18.22
N LYS A 473 -14.23 -29.90 19.48
CA LYS A 473 -13.24 -29.71 20.57
C LYS A 473 -12.87 -31.02 21.27
N ALA A 474 -13.77 -32.00 21.26
CA ALA A 474 -13.54 -33.34 21.80
C ALA A 474 -13.00 -34.29 20.71
N PHE A 475 -13.67 -34.34 19.56
CA PHE A 475 -13.34 -35.18 18.42
C PHE A 475 -12.83 -34.32 17.26
N VAL A 476 -11.81 -34.78 16.53
CA VAL A 476 -11.33 -34.09 15.34
C VAL A 476 -12.38 -34.22 14.24
N LYS A 477 -12.84 -33.08 13.72
CA LYS A 477 -13.73 -33.01 12.56
C LYS A 477 -13.15 -32.14 11.46
N ALA A 478 -13.29 -32.60 10.21
CA ALA A 478 -12.87 -31.87 9.02
C ALA A 478 -13.51 -30.46 8.99
N LEU A 479 -12.79 -29.48 8.45
CA LEU A 479 -13.11 -28.03 8.42
C LEU A 479 -13.32 -27.33 9.78
N LYS A 480 -13.74 -28.04 10.84
CA LYS A 480 -14.16 -27.48 12.14
C LYS A 480 -13.02 -27.43 13.16
N THR A 481 -12.23 -28.50 13.26
CA THR A 481 -11.16 -28.62 14.25
C THR A 481 -9.86 -28.02 13.73
N VAL A 482 -9.33 -27.03 14.45
CA VAL A 482 -7.93 -26.60 14.31
C VAL A 482 -7.11 -27.40 15.31
N PHE A 483 -6.05 -28.05 14.86
CA PHE A 483 -5.16 -28.86 15.69
C PHE A 483 -3.69 -28.59 15.38
N ARG A 484 -2.81 -29.19 16.18
CA ARG A 484 -1.36 -29.26 15.98
C ARG A 484 -0.96 -30.73 16.00
N LEU A 485 0.13 -31.06 15.32
CA LEU A 485 0.79 -32.36 15.42
C LEU A 485 2.09 -32.17 16.18
N ARG A 486 2.21 -32.77 17.36
CA ARG A 486 3.45 -32.78 18.14
C ARG A 486 4.17 -34.11 17.93
N HIS A 487 5.39 -34.06 17.41
CA HIS A 487 6.25 -35.21 17.26
C HIS A 487 6.51 -35.84 18.63
N ALA A 488 6.25 -37.15 18.77
CA ALA A 488 6.18 -37.79 20.08
C ALA A 488 7.55 -37.86 20.77
N MET A 489 8.63 -38.08 20.01
CA MET A 489 9.97 -38.30 20.55
C MET A 489 10.72 -37.01 20.90
N THR A 490 10.54 -35.93 20.12
CA THR A 490 11.26 -34.65 20.37
C THR A 490 10.40 -33.58 21.01
N GLY A 491 9.07 -33.72 21.03
CA GLY A 491 8.15 -32.68 21.51
C GLY A 491 8.00 -31.48 20.57
N ASN A 492 8.70 -31.45 19.43
CA ASN A 492 8.56 -30.42 18.41
C ASN A 492 7.18 -30.49 17.73
N TYR A 493 6.68 -29.36 17.21
CA TYR A 493 5.42 -29.31 16.45
C TYR A 493 5.67 -29.28 14.94
N LEU A 494 4.82 -29.94 14.16
CA LEU A 494 4.81 -29.83 12.70
C LEU A 494 4.52 -28.38 12.30
N PHE A 495 5.44 -27.78 11.57
CA PHE A 495 5.56 -26.34 11.36
C PHE A 495 5.77 -26.02 9.89
N SER A 496 5.23 -24.90 9.41
CA SER A 496 5.57 -24.36 8.09
C SER A 496 5.53 -22.84 8.09
N SER A 497 6.41 -22.22 7.30
CA SER A 497 6.52 -20.77 7.19
C SER A 497 6.32 -20.30 5.74
N GLU A 498 6.63 -19.05 5.45
CA GLU A 498 6.54 -18.53 4.09
C GLU A 498 7.78 -18.83 3.24
N VAL A 499 8.82 -19.42 3.84
CA VAL A 499 10.02 -19.94 3.17
C VAL A 499 9.63 -21.03 2.16
N LYS A 500 10.21 -20.92 0.96
CA LYS A 500 10.08 -21.90 -0.12
C LYS A 500 11.37 -22.68 -0.30
N LEU A 501 11.23 -23.92 -0.73
CA LEU A 501 12.34 -24.71 -1.22
C LEU A 501 12.84 -24.13 -2.57
N PRO A 502 14.15 -24.26 -2.90
CA PRO A 502 14.68 -23.97 -4.23
C PRO A 502 14.09 -24.85 -5.34
N GLU A 503 14.66 -24.76 -6.54
CA GLU A 503 14.23 -25.51 -7.73
C GLU A 503 14.16 -27.04 -7.51
N TRP A 504 15.06 -27.60 -6.70
CA TRP A 504 15.06 -29.03 -6.34
C TRP A 504 13.83 -29.48 -5.51
N GLY A 505 13.11 -28.54 -4.90
CA GLY A 505 11.83 -28.73 -4.22
C GLY A 505 10.69 -27.99 -4.93
N PHE A 506 10.84 -27.75 -6.24
CA PHE A 506 9.83 -27.20 -7.14
C PHE A 506 9.23 -25.83 -6.73
N GLY A 507 9.89 -25.07 -5.87
CA GLY A 507 9.35 -23.80 -5.33
C GLY A 507 8.19 -23.96 -4.34
N GLN A 508 7.96 -25.18 -3.82
CA GLN A 508 6.95 -25.48 -2.81
C GLN A 508 7.37 -24.93 -1.43
N GLN A 509 6.44 -24.81 -0.46
CA GLN A 509 6.78 -24.27 0.87
C GLN A 509 7.44 -25.32 1.78
N GLU A 510 8.41 -24.89 2.59
CA GLU A 510 9.17 -25.75 3.51
C GLU A 510 8.29 -26.22 4.68
N VAL A 511 8.41 -27.50 5.05
CA VAL A 511 7.79 -28.09 6.23
C VAL A 511 8.91 -28.62 7.14
N THR A 512 8.83 -28.30 8.42
CA THR A 512 9.81 -28.68 9.44
C THR A 512 9.09 -29.18 10.69
N THR A 513 9.81 -29.69 11.69
CA THR A 513 9.33 -29.61 13.07
C THR A 513 10.02 -28.47 13.80
N ALA A 514 9.34 -27.86 14.78
CA ALA A 514 9.87 -26.73 15.53
C ALA A 514 9.58 -26.85 17.03
N SER A 515 10.61 -26.61 17.86
CA SER A 515 10.46 -26.48 19.32
C SER A 515 10.04 -25.06 19.74
N GLN A 516 10.31 -24.07 18.89
CA GLN A 516 10.03 -22.64 19.11
C GLN A 516 9.30 -22.00 17.92
N GLY A 517 9.19 -20.67 17.91
CA GLY A 517 8.60 -19.90 16.81
C GLY A 517 7.15 -19.48 17.05
N LYS A 518 6.52 -18.88 16.03
CA LYS A 518 5.14 -18.37 16.14
C LYS A 518 4.15 -19.54 16.17
N ARG A 519 3.49 -19.77 17.30
CA ARG A 519 2.48 -20.85 17.51
C ARG A 519 1.43 -20.96 16.38
N ALA A 520 1.06 -19.85 15.75
CA ALA A 520 0.17 -19.84 14.59
C ALA A 520 0.66 -20.72 13.43
N LEU A 521 1.97 -20.74 13.18
CA LEU A 521 2.64 -21.53 12.14
C LEU A 521 2.78 -23.03 12.49
N THR A 522 1.99 -23.51 13.45
CA THR A 522 1.83 -24.95 13.81
C THR A 522 0.38 -25.41 13.68
N HIS A 523 -0.52 -24.56 13.15
CA HIS A 523 -1.94 -24.84 13.04
C HIS A 523 -2.31 -25.54 11.74
N TRP A 524 -2.92 -26.70 11.88
CA TRP A 524 -3.41 -27.52 10.79
C TRP A 524 -4.92 -27.75 10.95
N TYR A 525 -5.58 -28.03 9.84
CA TYR A 525 -6.92 -28.60 9.83
C TYR A 525 -7.04 -29.63 8.69
N ILE A 526 -8.05 -30.49 8.74
CA ILE A 526 -8.32 -31.47 7.69
C ILE A 526 -9.33 -30.86 6.72
N GLU A 527 -8.99 -30.82 5.43
CA GLU A 527 -9.87 -30.27 4.38
C GLU A 527 -10.73 -31.37 3.74
N GLN A 528 -10.16 -32.54 3.42
CA GLN A 528 -10.89 -33.72 2.95
C GLN A 528 -10.69 -34.90 3.90
N ASN A 529 -11.72 -35.75 4.02
CA ASN A 529 -11.72 -36.94 4.86
C ASN A 529 -12.63 -38.01 4.26
N GLU A 530 -12.08 -39.21 4.09
CA GLU A 530 -12.77 -40.40 3.57
C GLU A 530 -12.44 -41.58 4.51
N ASN A 531 -13.44 -42.27 5.05
CA ASN A 531 -13.22 -43.43 5.92
C ASN A 531 -14.20 -44.57 5.61
N LYS A 532 -13.66 -45.71 5.15
CA LYS A 532 -14.45 -46.90 4.78
C LYS A 532 -15.06 -47.63 5.98
N TYR A 533 -14.58 -47.37 7.20
CA TYR A 533 -15.06 -47.99 8.44
C TYR A 533 -16.17 -47.17 9.13
N LEU A 534 -16.51 -45.99 8.59
CA LEU A 534 -17.55 -45.11 9.11
C LEU A 534 -18.90 -45.43 8.44
N PRO A 535 -19.88 -46.01 9.16
CA PRO A 535 -21.20 -46.32 8.61
C PRO A 535 -21.90 -45.10 8.03
N GLN A 536 -22.58 -45.26 6.89
CA GLN A 536 -23.11 -44.15 6.09
C GLN A 536 -24.21 -43.35 6.82
N ASP A 537 -24.94 -43.98 7.73
CA ASP A 537 -25.90 -43.37 8.66
C ASP A 537 -25.24 -42.44 9.70
N ARG A 538 -23.93 -42.57 9.92
CA ARG A 538 -23.14 -41.74 10.85
C ARG A 538 -22.21 -40.73 10.15
N GLN A 539 -22.33 -40.57 8.83
CA GLN A 539 -21.52 -39.61 8.05
C GLN A 539 -22.19 -38.23 8.03
N THR A 540 -21.67 -37.27 8.80
CA THR A 540 -22.14 -35.88 8.72
C THR A 540 -21.47 -35.19 7.53
N ILE A 541 -22.21 -34.96 6.45
CA ILE A 541 -21.70 -34.26 5.27
C ILE A 541 -21.68 -32.74 5.52
N ILE A 542 -20.51 -32.13 5.33
CA ILE A 542 -20.27 -30.70 5.55
C ILE A 542 -19.59 -30.03 4.35
N ASN A 543 -19.74 -28.71 4.29
CA ASN A 543 -19.22 -27.85 3.23
C ASN A 543 -18.64 -26.55 3.84
N TYR A 544 -17.79 -25.86 3.09
CA TYR A 544 -17.29 -24.54 3.51
C TYR A 544 -18.43 -23.52 3.71
N PRO A 545 -18.39 -22.69 4.76
CA PRO A 545 -19.38 -21.64 4.96
C PRO A 545 -19.28 -20.56 3.88
N LYS A 546 -20.43 -20.12 3.38
CA LYS A 546 -20.52 -19.00 2.42
C LYS A 546 -20.15 -17.70 3.13
N LEU A 547 -18.93 -17.20 2.91
CA LEU A 547 -18.46 -15.94 3.51
C LEU A 547 -19.40 -14.77 3.20
N SER A 548 -19.75 -14.03 4.24
CA SER A 548 -20.48 -12.76 4.15
C SER A 548 -19.66 -11.70 3.40
N LEU A 549 -20.33 -10.64 2.93
CA LEU A 549 -19.65 -9.50 2.31
C LEU A 549 -18.58 -8.89 3.24
N TRP A 550 -18.83 -8.82 4.55
CA TRP A 550 -17.87 -8.28 5.50
C TRP A 550 -16.62 -9.16 5.63
N GLU A 551 -16.78 -10.48 5.72
CA GLU A 551 -15.65 -11.42 5.76
C GLU A 551 -14.84 -11.37 4.45
N LYS A 552 -15.50 -11.28 3.29
CA LYS A 552 -14.84 -11.08 1.99
C LYS A 552 -14.05 -9.77 1.93
N ILE A 553 -14.61 -8.68 2.45
CA ILE A 553 -13.92 -7.37 2.55
C ILE A 553 -12.71 -7.49 3.48
N VAL A 554 -12.86 -8.04 4.69
CA VAL A 554 -11.79 -8.14 5.69
C VAL A 554 -10.65 -9.04 5.20
N GLU A 555 -10.94 -10.22 4.65
CA GLU A 555 -9.90 -11.10 4.10
C GLU A 555 -9.19 -10.40 2.94
N SER A 556 -9.92 -9.83 1.98
CA SER A 556 -9.33 -9.10 0.86
C SER A 556 -8.41 -7.98 1.33
N HIS A 557 -8.79 -7.21 2.35
CA HIS A 557 -7.94 -6.15 2.92
C HIS A 557 -6.68 -6.67 3.60
N GLN A 558 -6.76 -7.83 4.28
CA GLN A 558 -5.58 -8.50 4.83
C GLN A 558 -4.63 -8.95 3.70
N ARG A 559 -5.15 -9.45 2.57
CA ARG A 559 -4.34 -9.80 1.39
C ARG A 559 -3.74 -8.55 0.72
N MET A 560 -4.53 -7.50 0.50
CA MET A 560 -4.07 -6.22 -0.04
C MET A 560 -2.92 -5.66 0.80
N TRP A 561 -3.08 -5.60 2.12
CA TRP A 561 -2.05 -5.09 3.03
C TRP A 561 -0.79 -5.95 2.97
N LYS A 562 -0.93 -7.28 3.11
CA LYS A 562 0.20 -8.21 3.12
C LYS A 562 1.00 -8.15 1.82
N ILE A 563 0.34 -8.16 0.66
CA ILE A 563 1.00 -8.05 -0.64
C ILE A 563 1.66 -6.66 -0.77
N ASN A 564 0.96 -5.58 -0.41
CA ASN A 564 1.51 -4.22 -0.47
C ASN A 564 2.79 -4.05 0.37
N SER A 565 2.83 -4.63 1.58
CA SER A 565 4.04 -4.68 2.43
C SER A 565 5.11 -5.66 1.94
N GLY A 566 4.77 -6.62 1.08
CA GLY A 566 5.67 -7.65 0.55
C GLY A 566 6.27 -7.33 -0.83
N LEU A 567 5.92 -6.20 -1.44
CA LEU A 567 6.50 -5.73 -2.70
C LEU A 567 7.88 -5.09 -2.48
N THR A 568 8.84 -5.87 -1.99
CA THR A 568 10.21 -5.44 -1.69
C THR A 568 11.22 -5.69 -2.81
N ASP A 569 10.81 -6.38 -3.89
CA ASP A 569 11.67 -6.68 -5.03
C ASP A 569 12.12 -5.38 -5.75
N HIS A 570 13.41 -5.29 -6.08
CA HIS A 570 14.00 -4.10 -6.70
C HIS A 570 13.65 -4.01 -8.20
N HIS A 571 12.94 -2.94 -8.60
CA HIS A 571 12.65 -2.66 -10.01
C HIS A 571 13.75 -1.79 -10.65
N HIS A 572 14.14 -2.05 -11.91
CA HIS A 572 15.21 -1.26 -12.57
C HIS A 572 14.88 0.25 -12.67
N TRP A 573 13.60 0.56 -12.84
CA TRP A 573 13.05 1.92 -12.91
C TRP A 573 12.51 2.44 -11.57
N GLN A 574 12.89 1.81 -10.44
CA GLN A 574 12.60 2.30 -9.09
C GLN A 574 13.28 3.67 -8.86
N SER A 575 12.67 4.49 -8.02
CA SER A 575 13.15 5.83 -7.66
C SER A 575 12.78 6.16 -6.22
N ASP A 576 13.69 6.76 -5.47
CA ASP A 576 13.51 7.04 -4.05
C ASP A 576 12.76 8.36 -3.77
N PRO A 577 12.01 8.46 -2.66
CA PRO A 577 11.27 9.69 -2.32
C PRO A 577 12.12 10.96 -2.32
N SER A 578 13.37 10.86 -1.87
CA SER A 578 14.35 11.95 -1.85
C SER A 578 14.67 12.54 -3.22
N GLU A 579 14.53 11.77 -4.30
CA GLU A 579 14.85 12.18 -5.67
C GLU A 579 13.72 13.02 -6.31
N TRP A 580 12.47 12.81 -5.88
CA TRP A 580 11.30 13.30 -6.59
C TRP A 580 11.19 14.83 -6.66
N PRO A 581 11.40 15.62 -5.58
CA PRO A 581 11.29 17.09 -5.68
C PRO A 581 12.32 17.71 -6.62
N PHE A 582 13.48 17.06 -6.78
CA PHE A 582 14.58 17.53 -7.64
C PHE A 582 14.49 16.97 -9.07
N LEU A 583 13.60 16.00 -9.33
CA LEU A 583 13.41 15.35 -10.62
C LEU A 583 14.72 14.70 -11.14
N LEU A 584 15.41 13.96 -10.27
CA LEU A 584 16.72 13.38 -10.62
C LEU A 584 16.62 12.23 -11.64
N ARG A 585 15.59 11.39 -11.56
CA ARG A 585 15.34 10.25 -12.45
C ARG A 585 13.84 10.14 -12.78
N GLY A 586 13.53 9.68 -13.99
CA GLY A 586 12.18 9.37 -14.46
C GLY A 586 11.92 7.86 -14.59
N ILE A 587 10.91 7.48 -15.38
CA ILE A 587 10.50 6.08 -15.58
C ILE A 587 10.39 5.81 -17.08
N ASN A 588 11.07 4.79 -17.62
CA ASN A 588 10.81 4.34 -18.98
C ASN A 588 9.44 3.66 -19.08
N TYR A 589 8.64 4.03 -20.08
CA TYR A 589 7.28 3.51 -20.24
C TYR A 589 7.14 2.57 -21.44
N TRP A 590 7.90 2.77 -22.51
CA TRP A 590 7.80 2.00 -23.75
C TRP A 590 8.96 2.35 -24.68
N THR A 591 9.53 1.37 -25.39
CA THR A 591 10.57 1.58 -26.39
C THR A 591 10.36 0.64 -27.58
N ARG A 592 10.19 1.17 -28.79
CA ARG A 592 9.98 0.39 -30.03
C ARG A 592 10.18 1.30 -31.26
N GLU A 593 10.51 0.73 -32.43
CA GLU A 593 10.51 1.46 -33.72
C GLU A 593 11.27 2.81 -33.68
N HIS A 594 12.45 2.78 -33.05
CA HIS A 594 13.33 3.94 -32.84
C HIS A 594 12.71 5.12 -32.08
N LYS A 595 11.67 4.87 -31.26
CA LYS A 595 10.97 5.86 -30.43
C LYS A 595 10.83 5.35 -28.98
N GLN A 596 10.54 6.27 -28.07
CA GLN A 596 10.43 6.00 -26.63
C GLN A 596 9.30 6.82 -25.99
N VAL A 597 8.62 6.25 -24.99
CA VAL A 597 7.82 6.99 -23.99
C VAL A 597 8.57 6.94 -22.66
N TYR A 598 8.75 8.08 -22.00
CA TYR A 598 9.45 8.17 -20.71
C TYR A 598 8.81 9.25 -19.83
N LEU A 599 8.39 8.88 -18.62
CA LEU A 599 7.77 9.80 -17.68
C LEU A 599 8.86 10.66 -17.02
N LEU A 600 8.91 11.92 -17.47
CA LEU A 600 9.69 13.01 -16.88
C LEU A 600 8.77 14.21 -16.63
N GLY A 601 9.03 14.97 -15.57
CA GLY A 601 8.31 16.21 -15.27
C GLY A 601 8.70 17.39 -16.17
N ASN A 602 7.89 18.44 -16.18
CA ASN A 602 8.30 19.72 -16.78
C ASN A 602 9.20 20.45 -15.77
N ALA A 603 10.52 20.29 -15.89
CA ALA A 603 11.48 20.74 -14.87
C ALA A 603 11.32 22.22 -14.48
N VAL A 604 10.95 23.09 -15.43
CA VAL A 604 10.67 24.52 -15.21
C VAL A 604 9.50 24.71 -14.23
N THR A 605 8.41 23.96 -14.38
CA THR A 605 7.25 23.98 -13.49
C THR A 605 7.54 23.25 -12.17
N TRP A 606 8.18 22.09 -12.26
CA TRP A 606 8.43 21.16 -11.16
C TRP A 606 9.39 21.73 -10.10
N TRP A 607 10.52 22.29 -10.52
CA TRP A 607 11.45 22.94 -9.59
C TRP A 607 10.87 24.23 -9.03
N ALA A 608 10.18 25.05 -9.82
CA ALA A 608 9.53 26.26 -9.31
C ALA A 608 8.49 25.94 -8.22
N ALA A 609 7.67 24.90 -8.43
CA ALA A 609 6.72 24.42 -7.42
C ALA A 609 7.44 23.94 -6.16
N THR A 610 8.52 23.17 -6.31
CA THR A 610 9.36 22.68 -5.19
C THR A 610 10.05 23.82 -4.43
N THR A 611 10.61 24.82 -5.12
CA THR A 611 11.18 26.04 -4.51
C THR A 611 10.12 26.81 -3.74
N VAL A 612 8.87 26.89 -4.22
CA VAL A 612 7.78 27.54 -3.47
C VAL A 612 7.45 26.80 -2.17
N ILE A 613 7.47 25.47 -2.14
CA ILE A 613 7.31 24.69 -0.90
C ILE A 613 8.42 25.06 0.11
N PHE A 614 9.70 24.96 -0.28
CA PHE A 614 10.81 25.22 0.63
C PHE A 614 10.89 26.69 1.08
N THR A 615 10.69 27.65 0.17
CA THR A 615 10.68 29.08 0.52
C THR A 615 9.49 29.46 1.40
N PHE A 616 8.32 28.81 1.26
CA PHE A 616 7.21 28.99 2.20
C PHE A 616 7.53 28.44 3.59
N ILE A 617 8.18 27.27 3.69
CA ILE A 617 8.60 26.70 4.99
C ILE A 617 9.58 27.65 5.69
N ILE A 618 10.60 28.14 4.98
CA ILE A 618 11.57 29.12 5.50
C ILE A 618 10.87 30.43 5.91
N TYR A 619 9.96 30.94 5.07
CA TYR A 619 9.15 32.12 5.39
C TYR A 619 8.30 31.92 6.66
N ALA A 620 7.65 30.77 6.82
CA ALA A 620 6.81 30.46 7.97
C ALA A 620 7.64 30.40 9.27
N VAL A 621 8.79 29.72 9.24
CA VAL A 621 9.73 29.67 10.37
C VAL A 621 10.22 31.06 10.75
N ILE A 622 10.68 31.86 9.78
CA ILE A 622 11.10 33.26 10.01
C ILE A 622 9.95 34.13 10.55
N THR A 623 8.72 33.89 10.11
CA THR A 623 7.53 34.62 10.56
C THR A 623 7.16 34.27 12.00
N VAL A 624 7.24 32.99 12.39
CA VAL A 624 7.06 32.54 13.78
C VAL A 624 8.14 33.11 14.70
N PHE A 625 9.41 33.10 14.28
CA PHE A 625 10.48 33.76 15.07
C PHE A 625 10.27 35.27 15.20
N LYS A 626 9.86 35.97 14.13
CA LYS A 626 9.52 37.40 14.20
C LYS A 626 8.36 37.68 15.17
N TYR A 627 7.35 36.81 15.20
CA TYR A 627 6.24 36.92 16.14
C TYR A 627 6.68 36.72 17.60
N HIS A 628 7.53 35.72 17.86
CA HIS A 628 8.11 35.49 19.19
C HIS A 628 9.00 36.66 19.66
N LEU A 629 9.68 37.34 18.72
CA LEU A 629 10.42 38.59 18.95
C LEU A 629 9.52 39.84 19.02
N GLY A 630 8.22 39.68 19.27
CA GLY A 630 7.26 40.78 19.47
C GLY A 630 6.95 41.62 18.24
N LYS A 631 7.39 41.23 17.04
CA LYS A 631 7.13 42.00 15.81
C LYS A 631 5.70 41.76 15.32
N PRO A 632 4.95 42.81 14.93
CA PRO A 632 3.57 42.66 14.48
C PRO A 632 3.49 41.81 13.21
N MET A 633 2.47 40.95 13.15
CA MET A 633 2.16 40.16 11.96
C MET A 633 1.42 41.01 10.93
N ALA A 634 1.70 40.78 9.65
CA ALA A 634 0.97 41.41 8.55
C ALA A 634 -0.44 40.81 8.45
N THR A 635 -1.46 41.64 8.74
CA THR A 635 -2.89 41.25 8.77
C THR A 635 -3.66 41.60 7.50
N ASN A 636 -3.00 42.19 6.49
CA ASN A 636 -3.65 42.55 5.23
C ASN A 636 -4.13 41.31 4.45
N LYS A 637 -5.23 41.44 3.72
CA LYS A 637 -5.95 40.34 3.05
C LYS A 637 -5.07 39.47 2.14
N GLU A 638 -4.09 40.06 1.45
CA GLU A 638 -3.19 39.35 0.53
C GLU A 638 -2.28 38.38 1.31
N VAL A 639 -1.58 38.87 2.33
CA VAL A 639 -0.67 38.05 3.14
C VAL A 639 -1.46 37.05 3.99
N PHE A 640 -2.61 37.45 4.55
CA PHE A 640 -3.46 36.54 5.31
C PHE A 640 -3.98 35.37 4.45
N ASN A 641 -4.53 35.65 3.27
CA ASN A 641 -5.04 34.59 2.37
C ASN A 641 -3.89 33.73 1.82
N PHE A 642 -2.75 34.33 1.45
CA PHE A 642 -1.55 33.58 1.03
C PHE A 642 -1.07 32.63 2.13
N ASN A 643 -0.97 33.09 3.38
CA ASN A 643 -0.50 32.26 4.48
C ASN A 643 -1.43 31.08 4.78
N VAL A 644 -2.74 31.32 4.89
CA VAL A 644 -3.73 30.26 5.17
C VAL A 644 -3.81 29.24 4.04
N GLN A 645 -3.85 29.69 2.79
CA GLN A 645 -4.03 28.80 1.64
C GLN A 645 -2.74 28.08 1.24
N THR A 646 -1.58 28.74 1.29
CA THR A 646 -0.28 28.10 1.02
C THR A 646 0.08 27.12 2.13
N PHE A 647 -0.17 27.43 3.41
CA PHE A 647 -0.07 26.43 4.50
C PHE A 647 -0.97 25.22 4.22
N SER A 648 -2.21 25.46 3.81
CA SER A 648 -3.17 24.40 3.48
C SER A 648 -2.67 23.49 2.35
N TYR A 649 -2.04 24.04 1.30
CA TYR A 649 -1.50 23.23 0.21
C TYR A 649 -0.13 22.60 0.51
N VAL A 650 0.75 23.27 1.28
CA VAL A 650 2.03 22.69 1.76
C VAL A 650 1.77 21.51 2.70
N LEU A 651 0.74 21.59 3.56
CA LEU A 651 0.26 20.45 4.36
C LEU A 651 -0.25 19.31 3.47
N GLY A 652 -0.93 19.64 2.35
CA GLY A 652 -1.35 18.65 1.35
C GLY A 652 -0.17 17.95 0.69
N TRP A 653 0.83 18.70 0.22
CA TRP A 653 2.08 18.19 -0.32
C TRP A 653 2.78 17.26 0.69
N ALA A 654 2.98 17.72 1.93
CA ALA A 654 3.65 16.97 2.99
C ALA A 654 2.95 15.63 3.28
N LEU A 655 1.62 15.63 3.40
CA LEU A 655 0.84 14.42 3.64
C LEU A 655 0.82 13.44 2.46
N HIS A 656 1.04 13.91 1.22
CA HIS A 656 1.16 13.05 0.04
C HIS A 656 2.63 12.73 -0.33
N TYR A 657 3.59 13.09 0.52
CA TYR A 657 5.02 12.92 0.28
C TYR A 657 5.74 12.18 1.41
N PHE A 658 5.66 12.69 2.65
CA PHE A 658 6.39 12.10 3.78
C PHE A 658 6.01 10.64 4.12
N PRO A 659 4.77 10.15 3.95
CA PRO A 659 4.46 8.74 4.17
C PRO A 659 5.27 7.76 3.31
N PHE A 660 5.79 8.19 2.15
CA PHE A 660 6.61 7.31 1.30
C PHE A 660 7.99 7.03 1.88
N PHE A 661 8.52 7.86 2.78
CA PHE A 661 9.80 7.61 3.47
C PHE A 661 9.72 6.47 4.51
N ILE A 662 8.52 6.10 4.95
CA ILE A 662 8.28 5.00 5.90
C ILE A 662 7.68 3.75 5.21
N MET A 663 7.63 3.73 3.87
CA MET A 663 7.13 2.61 3.07
C MET A 663 8.28 1.79 2.50
N GLY A 664 8.70 0.75 3.22
CA GLY A 664 9.69 -0.23 2.75
C GLY A 664 9.14 -1.16 1.66
N ARG A 665 8.88 -0.61 0.47
CA ARG A 665 8.41 -1.32 -0.75
C ARG A 665 8.92 -0.60 -2.00
N GLN A 666 8.80 -1.20 -3.19
CA GLN A 666 9.12 -0.53 -4.45
C GLN A 666 8.26 0.72 -4.67
N LEU A 667 8.91 1.81 -5.11
CA LEU A 667 8.32 3.13 -5.33
C LEU A 667 8.82 3.75 -6.65
N PHE A 668 8.01 4.66 -7.20
CA PHE A 668 8.18 5.21 -8.55
C PHE A 668 7.76 6.68 -8.58
N LEU A 669 8.41 7.52 -9.39
CA LEU A 669 8.15 8.96 -9.55
C LEU A 669 6.65 9.32 -9.68
N HIS A 670 5.83 8.46 -10.29
CA HIS A 670 4.39 8.66 -10.42
C HIS A 670 3.66 8.82 -9.06
N HIS A 671 4.22 8.28 -7.97
CA HIS A 671 3.70 8.43 -6.60
C HIS A 671 3.74 9.87 -6.08
N TYR A 672 4.65 10.70 -6.61
CA TYR A 672 4.77 12.11 -6.23
C TYR A 672 3.71 13.00 -6.88
N LEU A 673 3.02 12.57 -7.95
CA LEU A 673 2.15 13.43 -8.75
C LEU A 673 0.96 14.05 -7.97
N PRO A 674 0.33 13.37 -6.99
CA PRO A 674 -0.61 14.00 -6.08
C PRO A 674 0.01 15.12 -5.22
N ALA A 675 1.25 14.94 -4.74
CA ALA A 675 1.98 15.98 -4.00
C ALA A 675 2.39 17.15 -4.92
N LEU A 676 2.84 16.86 -6.15
CA LEU A 676 3.13 17.86 -7.18
C LEU A 676 1.90 18.73 -7.50
N TYR A 677 0.70 18.14 -7.57
CA TYR A 677 -0.54 18.90 -7.75
C TYR A 677 -0.76 19.93 -6.62
N PHE A 678 -0.52 19.53 -5.37
CA PHE A 678 -0.51 20.48 -4.24
C PHE A 678 0.59 21.54 -4.35
N ALA A 679 1.80 21.18 -4.79
CA ALA A 679 2.89 22.13 -4.99
C ALA A 679 2.60 23.15 -6.11
N ILE A 680 1.92 22.74 -7.19
CA ILE A 680 1.47 23.64 -8.26
C ILE A 680 0.33 24.56 -7.78
N LEU A 681 -0.53 24.11 -6.86
CA LEU A 681 -1.50 25.00 -6.20
C LEU A 681 -0.81 26.03 -5.28
N SER A 682 0.23 25.64 -4.54
CA SER A 682 1.08 26.57 -3.77
C SER A 682 1.78 27.57 -4.70
N LEU A 683 2.32 27.12 -5.84
CA LEU A 683 2.91 27.99 -6.87
C LEU A 683 1.89 29.03 -7.37
N GLY A 684 0.64 28.65 -7.61
CA GLY A 684 -0.43 29.58 -7.97
C GLY A 684 -0.68 30.69 -6.94
N HIS A 685 -0.56 30.38 -5.65
CA HIS A 685 -0.63 31.39 -4.57
C HIS A 685 0.63 32.25 -4.47
N PHE A 686 1.82 31.67 -4.71
CA PHE A 686 3.06 32.44 -4.80
C PHE A 686 3.04 33.46 -5.95
N LEU A 687 2.59 33.05 -7.14
CA LEU A 687 2.43 33.94 -8.29
C LEU A 687 1.39 35.05 -8.02
N GLU A 688 0.36 34.77 -7.21
CA GLU A 688 -0.63 35.78 -6.78
C GLU A 688 0.00 36.82 -5.85
N ILE A 689 0.64 36.41 -4.73
CA ILE A 689 1.24 37.37 -3.80
C ILE A 689 2.40 38.15 -4.46
N PHE A 690 3.16 37.52 -5.36
CA PHE A 690 4.21 38.18 -6.14
C PHE A 690 3.65 39.29 -7.05
N THR A 691 2.63 38.99 -7.85
CA THR A 691 2.05 39.93 -8.83
C THR A 691 1.03 40.92 -8.26
N ASN A 692 0.63 40.77 -6.98
CA ASN A 692 -0.37 41.63 -6.34
C ASN A 692 0.22 42.44 -5.18
N TYR A 693 0.88 41.78 -4.23
CA TYR A 693 1.35 42.41 -3.00
C TYR A 693 2.77 42.98 -3.15
N PHE A 694 3.77 42.16 -3.55
CA PHE A 694 5.16 42.64 -3.64
C PHE A 694 5.37 43.70 -4.73
N THR A 695 4.56 43.71 -5.78
CA THR A 695 4.55 44.77 -6.81
C THR A 695 3.43 45.79 -6.68
N SER A 696 2.78 45.90 -5.51
CA SER A 696 1.69 46.87 -5.27
C SER A 696 2.13 48.33 -5.42
N SER A 697 3.37 48.65 -5.02
CA SER A 697 3.91 50.01 -4.94
C SER A 697 4.03 50.76 -6.28
N SER A 698 3.94 50.07 -7.43
CA SER A 698 3.98 50.73 -8.75
C SER A 698 3.25 49.93 -9.82
N ARG A 699 2.44 50.62 -10.63
CA ARG A 699 1.78 50.05 -11.81
C ARG A 699 2.77 49.43 -12.81
N ILE A 700 3.97 50.01 -12.92
CA ILE A 700 5.04 49.50 -13.79
C ILE A 700 5.59 48.18 -13.24
N LEU A 701 5.89 48.10 -11.94
CA LEU A 701 6.31 46.85 -11.30
C LEU A 701 5.24 45.75 -11.46
N ARG A 702 3.95 46.11 -11.29
CA ARG A 702 2.84 45.17 -11.50
C ARG A 702 2.78 44.65 -12.95
N GLN A 703 3.06 45.49 -13.94
CA GLN A 703 3.14 45.08 -15.35
C GLN A 703 4.37 44.18 -15.61
N ILE A 704 5.55 44.52 -15.07
CA ILE A 704 6.76 43.70 -15.16
C ILE A 704 6.52 42.31 -14.55
N ALA A 705 5.91 42.22 -13.36
CA ALA A 705 5.61 40.94 -12.73
C ALA A 705 4.64 40.09 -13.57
N MET A 706 3.61 40.68 -14.19
CA MET A 706 2.73 39.96 -15.11
C MET A 706 3.47 39.48 -16.38
N VAL A 707 4.43 40.25 -16.89
CA VAL A 707 5.30 39.83 -18.00
C VAL A 707 6.22 38.68 -17.58
N LEU A 708 6.78 38.70 -16.36
CA LEU A 708 7.57 37.58 -15.82
C LEU A 708 6.74 36.30 -15.68
N VAL A 709 5.48 36.39 -15.24
CA VAL A 709 4.56 35.22 -15.21
C VAL A 709 4.27 34.71 -16.63
N ALA A 710 4.08 35.59 -17.62
CA ALA A 710 3.89 35.19 -19.00
C ALA A 710 5.15 34.50 -19.57
N LEU A 711 6.34 35.06 -19.33
CA LEU A 711 7.62 34.46 -19.72
C LEU A 711 7.85 33.10 -19.05
N PHE A 712 7.49 32.93 -17.78
CA PHE A 712 7.57 31.65 -17.07
C PHE A 712 6.68 30.58 -17.71
N VAL A 713 5.44 30.92 -18.10
CA VAL A 713 4.57 30.02 -18.89
C VAL A 713 5.17 29.71 -20.26
N VAL A 714 5.81 30.69 -20.93
CA VAL A 714 6.50 30.46 -22.21
C VAL A 714 7.70 29.52 -22.04
N PHE A 715 8.56 29.69 -21.02
CA PHE A 715 9.68 28.79 -20.76
C PHE A 715 9.22 27.36 -20.44
N SER A 716 8.16 27.20 -19.63
CA SER A 716 7.51 25.91 -19.39
C SER A 716 6.91 25.31 -20.67
N THR A 717 6.36 26.14 -21.57
CA THR A 717 5.86 25.71 -22.89
C THR A 717 7.00 25.25 -23.81
N VAL A 718 8.13 25.95 -23.84
CA VAL A 718 9.32 25.54 -24.60
C VAL A 718 9.89 24.23 -24.07
N PHE A 719 9.91 24.03 -22.74
CA PHE A 719 10.27 22.74 -22.15
C PHE A 719 9.30 21.62 -22.57
N TYR A 720 7.98 21.86 -22.50
CA TYR A 720 6.99 20.89 -22.99
C TYR A 720 7.19 20.53 -24.46
N LEU A 721 7.44 21.52 -25.34
CA LEU A 721 7.66 21.28 -26.76
C LEU A 721 8.94 20.47 -27.03
N ASN A 722 10.07 20.86 -26.42
CA ASN A 722 11.37 20.22 -26.65
C ASN A 722 11.41 18.75 -26.19
N TYR A 723 10.66 18.39 -25.16
CA TYR A 723 10.63 17.03 -24.59
C TYR A 723 9.36 16.26 -25.01
N SER A 724 8.51 16.82 -25.89
CA SER A 724 7.22 16.23 -26.29
C SER A 724 7.36 14.85 -26.93
N SER A 725 8.49 14.52 -27.57
CA SER A 725 8.73 13.19 -28.12
C SER A 725 8.76 12.07 -27.07
N LEU A 726 9.17 12.36 -25.83
CA LEU A 726 9.11 11.39 -24.71
C LEU A 726 7.67 11.16 -24.18
N ILE A 727 6.71 11.99 -24.57
CA ILE A 727 5.30 11.90 -24.15
C ILE A 727 4.48 11.14 -25.20
N TYR A 728 4.64 11.51 -26.47
CA TYR A 728 3.83 11.05 -27.60
C TYR A 728 4.50 9.94 -28.44
N ALA A 729 5.72 9.52 -28.08
CA ALA A 729 6.59 8.65 -28.89
C ALA A 729 6.79 9.18 -30.33
N THR A 730 6.79 10.50 -30.53
CA THR A 730 7.05 11.08 -31.86
C THR A 730 8.51 10.96 -32.26
N PRO A 731 8.81 10.86 -33.57
CA PRO A 731 10.17 10.94 -34.10
C PRO A 731 11.03 12.03 -33.47
N TRP A 732 12.27 11.69 -33.13
CA TRP A 732 13.27 12.60 -32.57
C TRP A 732 14.65 12.26 -33.13
N THR A 733 15.65 13.13 -32.99
CA THR A 733 17.02 12.80 -33.42
C THR A 733 17.90 12.51 -32.22
N LYS A 734 18.83 11.55 -32.36
CA LYS A 734 19.79 11.21 -31.31
C LYS A 734 20.50 12.44 -30.74
N ASN A 735 21.00 13.33 -31.59
CA ASN A 735 21.66 14.58 -31.18
C ASN A 735 20.72 15.51 -30.36
N ALA A 736 19.45 15.65 -30.77
CA ALA A 736 18.49 16.48 -30.02
C ALA A 736 18.16 15.88 -28.64
N CYS A 737 18.11 14.55 -28.54
CA CYS A 737 17.96 13.82 -27.27
C CYS A 737 19.20 13.92 -26.38
N GLU A 738 20.41 13.88 -26.95
CA GLU A 738 21.66 14.05 -26.20
C GLU A 738 21.78 15.48 -25.66
N VAL A 739 21.41 16.49 -26.45
CA VAL A 739 21.36 17.90 -26.02
C VAL A 739 20.25 18.18 -24.98
N SER A 740 19.19 17.38 -24.91
CA SER A 740 18.14 17.54 -23.89
C SER A 740 18.49 16.94 -22.53
N LYS A 741 19.71 16.46 -22.30
CA LYS A 741 20.18 15.92 -21.02
C LYS A 741 21.09 16.90 -20.26
N PRO A 742 20.53 17.86 -19.48
CA PRO A 742 21.33 18.71 -18.60
C PRO A 742 21.95 17.96 -17.40
N PHE A 743 21.48 16.74 -17.10
CA PHE A 743 22.02 15.89 -16.03
C PHE A 743 22.29 14.47 -16.53
N SER A 744 23.35 13.84 -16.02
CA SER A 744 23.70 12.44 -16.30
C SER A 744 22.68 11.44 -15.74
N SER A 745 21.90 11.83 -14.72
CA SER A 745 20.85 11.00 -14.11
C SER A 745 19.56 10.91 -14.95
N TRP A 746 19.39 11.75 -15.97
CA TRP A 746 18.29 11.64 -16.92
C TRP A 746 18.61 10.56 -17.95
N ASP A 747 18.12 9.35 -17.72
CA ASP A 747 18.63 8.10 -18.29
C ASP A 747 17.84 7.54 -19.49
N TYR A 748 16.86 8.27 -20.02
CA TYR A 748 16.16 7.91 -21.27
C TYR A 748 17.16 7.69 -22.42
N ASP A 749 17.08 6.56 -23.13
CA ASP A 749 18.19 6.11 -23.99
C ASP A 749 18.13 6.72 -25.40
N CYS A 750 19.00 7.71 -25.62
CA CYS A 750 19.12 8.42 -26.90
C CYS A 750 19.66 7.56 -28.05
N ASN A 751 20.21 6.37 -27.79
CA ASN A 751 20.65 5.45 -28.85
C ASN A 751 19.48 4.83 -29.63
N ASN A 752 18.27 4.84 -29.05
CA ASN A 752 17.07 4.38 -29.75
C ASN A 752 16.73 5.26 -30.96
N PHE A 753 16.97 6.58 -30.89
CA PHE A 753 16.55 7.51 -31.94
C PHE A 753 17.49 7.53 -33.14
N HIS A 754 16.92 7.70 -34.34
CA HIS A 754 17.69 7.88 -35.57
C HIS A 754 18.56 9.15 -35.58
N LYS A 755 19.55 9.21 -36.48
CA LYS A 755 20.44 10.38 -36.61
C LYS A 755 19.76 11.57 -37.30
N SER A 756 18.80 11.31 -38.18
CA SER A 756 18.09 12.33 -38.98
C SER A 756 16.62 11.98 -39.13
N ILE A 757 15.76 13.01 -39.24
CA ILE A 757 14.30 12.82 -39.21
C ILE A 757 13.79 11.97 -40.41
N ALA A 758 14.41 12.10 -41.58
CA ALA A 758 14.01 11.35 -42.79
C ALA A 758 14.17 9.82 -42.65
N GLN A 759 14.96 9.33 -41.68
CA GLN A 759 15.12 7.89 -41.45
C GLN A 759 13.84 7.24 -40.86
N TYR A 760 12.94 8.03 -40.26
CA TYR A 760 11.63 7.52 -39.82
C TYR A 760 10.63 7.34 -40.95
N ASP A 761 10.83 7.99 -42.11
CA ASP A 761 9.94 7.85 -43.27
C ASP A 761 10.26 6.55 -44.01
N PHE A 762 11.54 6.34 -44.37
CA PHE A 762 12.00 5.12 -45.06
C PHE A 762 11.80 3.83 -44.24
N SER A 763 11.84 3.90 -42.91
CA SER A 763 11.61 2.74 -42.04
C SER A 763 10.14 2.32 -41.94
N GLN A 764 9.20 3.06 -42.53
CA GLN A 764 7.82 2.59 -42.72
C GLN A 764 7.63 1.75 -43.99
N GLU A 765 8.53 1.86 -44.98
CA GLU A 765 8.45 1.09 -46.24
C GLU A 765 9.09 -0.30 -46.11
N SER A 766 10.12 -0.45 -45.26
CA SER A 766 10.86 -1.70 -45.07
C SER A 766 10.24 -2.62 -43.98
N ALA A 767 8.96 -2.95 -44.10
CA ALA A 767 8.21 -3.74 -43.12
C ALA A 767 8.34 -5.27 -43.28
N ASP A 768 9.56 -5.77 -43.56
CA ASP A 768 9.89 -7.20 -43.45
C ASP A 768 10.22 -7.55 -41.97
N PRO A 769 9.97 -8.78 -41.49
CA PRO A 769 10.08 -9.13 -40.07
C PRO A 769 11.55 -9.38 -39.67
N LEU A 770 12.33 -8.31 -39.54
CA LEU A 770 13.63 -8.34 -38.88
C LEU A 770 13.50 -8.85 -37.44
N GLU A 771 14.44 -9.71 -37.01
CA GLU A 771 14.50 -10.23 -35.65
C GLU A 771 14.50 -9.10 -34.60
N PRO A 772 13.89 -9.31 -33.42
CA PRO A 772 13.95 -8.33 -32.34
C PRO A 772 15.41 -8.04 -31.96
N ALA A 773 15.83 -6.79 -32.18
CA ALA A 773 17.16 -6.34 -31.82
C ALA A 773 17.46 -6.62 -30.34
N LYS A 774 18.69 -7.07 -30.05
CA LYS A 774 19.14 -7.52 -28.71
C LYS A 774 19.35 -6.37 -27.71
N GLY A 775 18.36 -5.49 -27.56
CA GLY A 775 18.18 -4.70 -26.36
C GLY A 775 17.64 -5.57 -25.23
N HIS A 776 18.09 -5.34 -23.99
CA HIS A 776 17.46 -5.95 -22.82
C HIS A 776 16.08 -5.32 -22.59
N LEU A 777 15.04 -5.94 -23.17
CA LEU A 777 13.67 -5.81 -22.67
C LEU A 777 13.55 -6.77 -21.48
N PRO A 778 13.44 -6.29 -20.23
CA PRO A 778 13.11 -7.16 -19.11
C PRO A 778 11.70 -7.73 -19.29
N ASP A 779 11.56 -9.01 -18.97
CA ASP A 779 10.30 -9.76 -19.06
C ASP A 779 9.38 -9.41 -17.86
N GLU A 780 9.05 -8.12 -17.70
CA GLU A 780 8.26 -7.54 -16.60
C GLU A 780 6.86 -8.19 -16.45
N ALA A 781 6.40 -8.87 -17.50
CA ALA A 781 5.17 -9.65 -17.63
C ALA A 781 4.91 -10.77 -16.60
N LYS A 782 5.84 -11.04 -15.67
CA LYS A 782 5.77 -12.15 -14.70
C LYS A 782 5.49 -11.70 -13.26
N GLN A 783 4.79 -10.57 -13.06
CA GLN A 783 4.35 -10.08 -11.75
C GLN A 783 2.83 -10.00 -11.54
N THR A 784 2.08 -11.08 -11.80
CA THR A 784 1.22 -11.57 -10.70
C THR A 784 2.18 -12.00 -9.57
N PRO A 785 2.03 -11.54 -8.32
CA PRO A 785 3.13 -11.53 -7.35
C PRO A 785 3.59 -12.95 -6.93
N LYS A 786 4.55 -13.49 -7.68
CA LYS A 786 5.40 -14.59 -7.25
C LYS A 786 6.39 -14.03 -6.22
N ALA A 787 6.05 -14.14 -4.94
CA ALA A 787 6.98 -13.78 -3.86
C ALA A 787 8.32 -14.52 -4.04
N VAL A 788 9.36 -13.75 -4.38
CA VAL A 788 10.78 -14.15 -4.36
C VAL A 788 11.24 -14.04 -2.89
N PRO A 789 11.98 -15.01 -2.34
CA PRO A 789 12.34 -14.97 -0.93
C PRO A 789 13.42 -13.94 -0.65
N ASN A 790 13.28 -13.22 0.48
CA ASN A 790 14.42 -12.56 1.12
C ASN A 790 15.42 -13.66 1.54
N ILE A 791 16.50 -13.80 0.78
CA ILE A 791 17.69 -14.53 1.23
C ILE A 791 18.23 -13.80 2.45
N ALA A 792 18.52 -14.54 3.53
CA ALA A 792 19.20 -13.97 4.68
C ALA A 792 20.58 -13.48 4.24
N LYS A 793 20.81 -12.17 4.27
CA LYS A 793 22.16 -11.62 4.07
C LYS A 793 23.03 -12.11 5.23
N GLU A 794 24.21 -12.63 4.92
CA GLU A 794 25.26 -12.80 5.93
C GLU A 794 25.57 -11.42 6.52
N GLU A 795 25.20 -11.20 7.79
CA GLU A 795 25.69 -10.04 8.54
C GLU A 795 27.16 -10.29 8.92
N LYS A 796 28.06 -10.05 7.96
CA LYS A 796 29.48 -9.92 8.25
C LYS A 796 29.68 -8.69 9.12
N HIS A 797 29.75 -8.93 10.43
CA HIS A 797 30.17 -7.95 11.43
C HIS A 797 31.55 -7.40 11.05
N ILE A 798 31.58 -6.22 10.45
CA ILE A 798 32.80 -5.43 10.29
C ILE A 798 32.91 -4.51 11.51
N GLU A 799 33.41 -5.08 12.60
CA GLU A 799 33.82 -4.30 13.76
C GLU A 799 35.08 -3.50 13.40
N LYS A 800 35.09 -2.20 13.70
CA LYS A 800 36.27 -1.35 13.49
C LYS A 800 37.09 -1.34 14.79
N PRO A 801 38.39 -1.67 14.75
CA PRO A 801 39.20 -1.73 15.96
C PRO A 801 39.42 -0.34 16.57
N PRO A 802 39.53 -0.24 17.91
CA PRO A 802 40.13 0.90 18.59
C PRO A 802 41.62 1.06 18.22
N VAL A 803 42.19 2.20 18.59
CA VAL A 803 43.56 2.62 18.26
C VAL A 803 44.50 2.42 19.47
N ASP A 804 45.76 2.09 19.18
CA ASP A 804 46.95 2.03 20.06
C ASP A 804 46.98 1.02 21.23
N ALA A 805 47.55 -0.16 20.97
CA ALA A 805 48.38 -0.92 21.94
C ALA A 805 49.27 -1.99 21.24
N GLN A 806 50.59 -1.78 21.24
CA GLN A 806 51.66 -2.74 20.89
C GLN A 806 52.74 -2.63 22.01
N GLU A 807 53.51 -3.66 22.43
CA GLU A 807 53.61 -5.06 21.99
C GLU A 807 54.39 -5.94 23.01
N ALA A 808 54.16 -7.26 23.01
CA ALA A 808 55.15 -8.37 23.14
C ALA A 808 56.07 -8.45 24.41
N PRO A 809 56.97 -9.47 24.58
CA PRO A 809 57.19 -10.75 23.86
C PRO A 809 56.98 -12.04 24.71
N VAL A 810 56.49 -13.20 24.22
CA VAL A 810 56.98 -14.21 23.21
C VAL A 810 58.03 -15.21 23.73
N LYS A 811 57.68 -16.52 23.71
CA LYS A 811 58.47 -17.78 23.41
C LYS A 811 57.88 -18.99 24.18
N GLU A 812 57.87 -20.25 23.70
CA GLU A 812 58.20 -20.88 22.39
C GLU A 812 57.61 -22.32 22.33
N HIS A 813 57.32 -22.89 21.14
CA HIS A 813 57.57 -24.32 20.76
C HIS A 813 56.99 -24.74 19.39
N GLU A 814 57.68 -25.68 18.72
CA GLU A 814 57.31 -26.33 17.45
C GLU A 814 56.26 -27.46 17.64
N GLN A 815 55.21 -27.49 16.83
CA GLN A 815 55.00 -28.37 15.64
C GLN A 815 55.19 -29.89 15.83
N LEU A 816 54.19 -30.66 15.38
CA LEU A 816 54.36 -31.99 14.77
C LEU A 816 53.11 -32.37 13.94
N ALA A 817 53.31 -33.02 12.79
CA ALA A 817 52.24 -33.60 11.96
C ALA A 817 52.77 -34.79 11.15
N PRO A 818 51.99 -35.87 11.00
CA PRO A 818 52.17 -36.82 9.89
C PRO A 818 50.83 -37.34 9.30
N PRO A 819 50.85 -38.06 8.15
CA PRO A 819 51.89 -38.14 7.13
C PRO A 819 51.39 -37.82 5.71
N GLY A 820 52.29 -37.36 4.84
CA GLY A 820 52.12 -37.34 3.38
C GLY A 820 53.42 -37.79 2.71
N VAL A 821 53.36 -38.80 1.84
CA VAL A 821 54.57 -39.44 1.27
C VAL A 821 54.91 -38.84 -0.09
N ASN A 822 56.13 -38.29 -0.21
CA ASN A 822 57.06 -38.69 -1.26
C ASN A 822 58.50 -38.24 -0.97
N ILE A 823 59.46 -38.92 -1.60
CA ILE A 823 60.89 -38.75 -1.38
C ILE A 823 61.52 -38.23 -2.67
N ASP A 824 62.34 -37.18 -2.59
CA ASP A 824 63.62 -37.16 -3.31
C ASP A 824 64.55 -36.04 -2.80
N THR A 825 65.80 -36.40 -2.48
CA THR A 825 66.92 -35.43 -2.33
C THR A 825 68.26 -36.17 -2.20
N LYS A 826 69.34 -35.54 -2.68
CA LYS A 826 70.71 -35.94 -2.34
C LYS A 826 71.66 -34.74 -2.33
N SER A 827 72.45 -34.66 -1.25
CA SER A 827 73.78 -34.03 -1.12
C SER A 827 74.00 -32.51 -1.30
N ASN A 828 74.66 -31.94 -0.26
CA ASN A 828 75.81 -31.00 -0.30
C ASN A 828 75.65 -29.45 -0.15
N SER A 829 75.71 -29.01 1.13
CA SER A 829 76.87 -28.33 1.79
C SER A 829 77.19 -26.82 1.66
N LYS A 830 77.54 -26.24 2.84
CA LYS A 830 78.58 -25.22 3.20
C LYS A 830 78.24 -23.70 3.31
N GLU A 831 78.60 -23.15 4.49
CA GLU A 831 79.29 -21.85 4.81
C GLU A 831 78.57 -20.50 4.46
N ASP A 832 78.72 -19.36 5.17
CA ASP A 832 79.47 -18.97 6.40
C ASP A 832 78.84 -17.71 7.12
N ALA A 833 79.45 -17.19 8.21
CA ALA A 833 78.96 -16.04 9.06
C ALA A 833 79.79 -14.71 8.87
N PRO A 834 80.05 -13.74 9.82
CA PRO A 834 79.57 -13.40 11.20
C PRO A 834 79.49 -11.85 11.59
N VAL A 835 79.39 -11.51 12.92
CA VAL A 835 79.69 -10.21 13.66
C VAL A 835 78.63 -9.07 13.60
N ALA A 836 78.11 -8.34 14.64
CA ALA A 836 78.42 -7.92 16.06
C ALA A 836 79.10 -6.51 16.23
N PRO A 837 79.23 -5.82 17.41
CA PRO A 837 78.76 -6.06 18.82
C PRO A 837 78.33 -4.84 19.75
N ALA A 838 77.55 -5.12 20.83
CA ALA A 838 77.67 -4.62 22.25
C ALA A 838 77.44 -3.10 22.68
N PRO A 839 77.62 -2.66 23.97
CA PRO A 839 76.67 -2.79 25.14
C PRO A 839 76.53 -1.56 26.12
N VAL A 840 75.84 -1.70 27.29
CA VAL A 840 76.16 -1.23 28.70
C VAL A 840 74.95 -0.82 29.63
N ALA A 841 74.83 -1.56 30.75
CA ALA A 841 74.39 -1.39 32.18
C ALA A 841 73.63 -0.19 32.87
N GLU A 842 72.95 -0.56 33.99
CA GLU A 842 72.86 0.02 35.39
C GLU A 842 71.93 1.20 35.85
N ASP A 843 70.83 0.83 36.55
CA ASP A 843 70.51 0.96 38.02
C ASP A 843 69.94 2.22 38.79
N ASP A 844 69.14 1.87 39.83
CA ASP A 844 68.80 2.43 41.17
C ASP A 844 68.01 3.75 41.53
N SER A 845 66.79 3.54 42.08
CA SER A 845 66.16 4.18 43.28
C SER A 845 65.43 5.57 43.31
N LYS A 846 64.40 5.63 44.21
CA LYS A 846 63.89 6.76 45.05
C LYS A 846 63.19 7.99 44.41
N VAL A 847 62.36 8.83 45.10
CA VAL A 847 61.36 8.66 46.20
C VAL A 847 60.57 9.99 46.42
N GLU A 848 59.38 9.94 47.08
CA GLU A 848 58.68 11.03 47.83
C GLU A 848 57.71 12.08 47.20
N GLN A 849 56.70 12.40 48.06
CA GLN A 849 55.96 13.68 48.30
C GLN A 849 54.83 14.23 47.40
N ALA A 850 53.85 14.86 48.10
CA ALA A 850 52.70 15.64 47.61
C ALA A 850 52.49 16.86 48.54
N PRO A 851 51.80 17.93 48.09
CA PRO A 851 50.59 18.45 48.78
C PRO A 851 49.41 18.69 47.78
N SER A 852 48.13 18.84 48.15
CA SER A 852 47.45 19.71 49.15
C SER A 852 47.40 21.20 48.73
N ASN A 853 46.32 22.00 48.92
CA ASN A 853 44.96 21.77 49.45
C ASN A 853 43.99 22.94 49.06
N ASP A 854 42.67 22.68 49.11
CA ASP A 854 41.51 23.54 49.50
C ASP A 854 41.27 24.93 48.79
N ASP A 855 40.14 25.66 48.93
CA ASP A 855 38.96 25.54 49.83
C ASP A 855 37.66 26.25 49.31
N ILE A 856 36.56 26.14 50.08
CA ILE A 856 35.29 26.94 50.17
C ILE A 856 33.98 26.18 49.83
N ILE A 857 32.97 26.36 50.71
CA ILE A 857 31.77 25.53 50.99
C ILE A 857 30.48 26.41 51.10
N GLU A 858 29.31 25.77 51.29
CA GLU A 858 27.90 26.26 51.50
C GLU A 858 27.08 26.39 50.19
N GLU A 859 25.81 25.95 50.07
CA GLU A 859 24.85 25.14 50.89
C GLU A 859 23.72 24.64 49.90
N GLN A 860 22.70 23.77 50.12
CA GLN A 860 21.93 23.20 51.26
C GLN A 860 21.38 21.76 50.98
N VAL A 861 21.06 21.02 52.06
CA VAL A 861 19.92 20.08 52.27
C VAL A 861 19.62 18.95 51.25
N GLU A 862 20.00 17.71 51.63
CA GLU A 862 19.14 16.54 51.99
C GLU A 862 17.76 16.34 51.28
N GLU A 863 17.15 15.16 51.09
CA GLU A 863 17.41 13.72 51.35
C GLU A 863 16.49 12.91 50.37
N ILE A 864 16.41 11.57 50.23
CA ILE A 864 17.05 10.35 50.79
C ILE A 864 17.00 9.26 49.66
N ALA A 865 17.56 8.06 49.88
CA ALA A 865 17.30 6.88 49.05
C ALA A 865 16.82 5.67 49.89
N ASN A 866 15.71 5.02 49.52
CA ASN A 866 15.40 3.65 49.96
C ASN A 866 14.24 2.95 49.20
N GLU A 867 14.30 1.61 49.22
CA GLU A 867 13.25 0.56 49.13
C GLU A 867 12.03 0.66 48.19
N PRO A 868 11.74 -0.39 47.38
CA PRO A 868 10.40 -0.73 46.93
C PRO A 868 9.65 -1.59 47.98
N ILE A 869 8.41 -1.21 48.30
CA ILE A 869 7.63 -1.80 49.40
C ILE A 869 7.15 -3.23 49.10
N VAL A 870 7.25 -4.10 50.11
CA VAL A 870 6.57 -5.41 50.17
C VAL A 870 5.25 -5.28 50.92
N GLU A 871 4.17 -5.82 50.37
CA GLU A 871 2.95 -6.11 51.14
C GLU A 871 2.55 -7.59 50.97
N LYS A 872 1.98 -8.18 52.03
CA LYS A 872 1.82 -9.63 52.18
C LYS A 872 0.41 -10.08 51.76
N ILE A 873 0.33 -11.24 51.11
CA ILE A 873 -0.83 -12.13 51.19
C ILE A 873 -0.32 -13.53 51.56
N GLU A 874 -1.08 -14.25 52.37
CA GLU A 874 -0.64 -15.43 53.11
C GLU A 874 -0.63 -16.73 52.28
N LYS A 875 0.18 -17.70 52.70
CA LYS A 875 0.13 -19.09 52.23
C LYS A 875 -0.83 -19.91 53.10
N PRO A 876 -1.72 -20.72 52.52
CA PRO A 876 -2.03 -22.04 53.06
C PRO A 876 -1.00 -23.09 52.58
N VAL A 877 -0.86 -24.16 53.35
CA VAL A 877 -0.03 -25.34 53.02
C VAL A 877 -0.78 -26.24 52.03
N LEU A 878 -0.06 -26.91 51.14
CA LEU A 878 -0.57 -28.05 50.38
C LEU A 878 0.48 -29.18 50.41
N ASP A 879 0.34 -30.07 51.39
CA ASP A 879 0.96 -31.39 51.41
C ASP A 879 -0.03 -32.44 50.84
N ASP A 880 0.43 -33.68 50.72
CA ASP A 880 -0.29 -34.90 50.32
C ASP A 880 -0.86 -34.99 48.89
N ILE A 881 -0.22 -35.87 48.10
CA ILE A 881 -0.67 -36.35 46.79
C ILE A 881 -1.41 -37.68 46.98
N PRO A 882 -2.67 -37.81 46.54
CA PRO A 882 -3.30 -39.10 46.29
C PRO A 882 -3.11 -39.51 44.83
N GLN A 883 -2.48 -40.67 44.58
CA GLN A 883 -2.75 -41.42 43.35
C GLN A 883 -4.18 -41.96 43.42
N TYR A 884 -4.88 -42.03 42.29
CA TYR A 884 -6.04 -42.90 42.14
C TYR A 884 -6.02 -43.60 40.78
N ASP A 885 -5.82 -44.91 40.84
CA ASP A 885 -6.19 -45.85 39.79
C ASP A 885 -7.71 -46.15 39.86
N GLN A 886 -8.17 -46.95 38.90
CA GLN A 886 -9.47 -47.64 38.85
C GLN A 886 -10.69 -46.75 38.54
N VAL A 887 -11.14 -46.90 37.29
CA VAL A 887 -12.51 -46.61 36.84
C VAL A 887 -13.32 -47.89 36.99
N ASP A 888 -14.37 -47.87 37.81
CA ASP A 888 -15.56 -48.73 37.68
C ASP A 888 -16.70 -48.18 38.58
N ASP A 889 -17.93 -48.65 38.37
CA ASP A 889 -19.15 -48.42 39.19
C ASP A 889 -19.56 -46.97 39.55
N ILE A 890 -20.16 -46.25 38.60
CA ILE A 890 -21.38 -45.47 38.88
C ILE A 890 -22.44 -45.76 37.81
N ASN A 891 -23.26 -46.78 38.03
CA ASN A 891 -24.39 -47.09 37.15
C ASN A 891 -25.66 -47.50 37.92
N GLN A 892 -26.04 -46.73 38.95
CA GLN A 892 -27.35 -46.77 39.60
C GLN A 892 -27.60 -45.54 40.49
N LYS A 893 -28.85 -45.02 40.47
CA LYS A 893 -29.46 -43.88 41.21
C LYS A 893 -29.49 -42.53 40.48
N ILE A 894 -30.61 -42.21 39.83
CA ILE A 894 -31.82 -41.64 40.48
C ILE A 894 -33.03 -41.91 39.58
N VAL A 895 -34.18 -42.19 40.20
CA VAL A 895 -35.53 -42.37 39.63
C VAL A 895 -36.49 -41.61 40.57
N GLU A 896 -37.65 -41.18 40.05
CA GLU A 896 -38.59 -40.23 40.70
C GLU A 896 -37.99 -38.81 40.88
N GLU A 897 -38.75 -37.71 40.86
CA GLU A 897 -40.21 -37.45 40.96
C GLU A 897 -40.76 -36.83 39.64
N GLU A 898 -41.93 -37.25 39.12
CA GLU A 898 -43.28 -36.60 39.22
C GLU A 898 -43.42 -35.16 38.66
N LEU A 899 -44.55 -34.70 38.10
CA LEU A 899 -45.69 -35.28 37.32
C LEU A 899 -46.55 -34.08 36.85
N ILE A 900 -47.26 -34.16 35.71
CA ILE A 900 -48.58 -33.53 35.40
C ILE A 900 -48.93 -33.71 33.89
N ASP A 901 -50.15 -34.17 33.63
CA ASP A 901 -50.81 -34.32 32.30
C ASP A 901 -51.86 -33.17 32.14
N PRO A 902 -52.43 -32.82 30.95
CA PRO A 902 -53.45 -33.66 30.29
C PRO A 902 -53.56 -33.41 28.73
N PRO A 903 -54.68 -33.62 27.98
CA PRO A 903 -54.72 -34.74 27.04
C PRO A 903 -55.15 -34.46 25.57
N VAL A 904 -54.72 -35.37 24.68
CA VAL A 904 -55.38 -35.93 23.46
C VAL A 904 -56.54 -35.16 22.77
N GLN A 905 -56.27 -34.62 21.56
CA GLN A 905 -56.97 -34.73 20.23
C GLN A 905 -58.53 -34.57 20.12
N PRO A 906 -59.15 -34.30 18.91
CA PRO A 906 -58.67 -34.53 17.54
C PRO A 906 -58.98 -33.45 16.45
N ILE A 907 -58.74 -33.87 15.20
CA ILE A 907 -58.88 -33.24 13.87
C ILE A 907 -60.27 -32.62 13.58
N VAL A 908 -60.29 -31.49 12.87
CA VAL A 908 -61.36 -31.03 11.96
C VAL A 908 -60.73 -30.35 10.73
N GLU A 909 -61.29 -30.56 9.53
CA GLU A 909 -60.95 -29.84 8.28
C GLU A 909 -61.80 -28.56 8.15
N GLU A 910 -61.31 -27.50 7.48
CA GLU A 910 -62.08 -26.84 6.38
C GLU A 910 -61.33 -25.72 5.63
N GLN A 911 -61.54 -25.75 4.30
CA GLN A 911 -61.72 -24.66 3.32
C GLN A 911 -60.72 -23.50 3.08
N GLU A 912 -60.69 -23.16 1.79
CA GLU A 912 -59.97 -22.10 1.10
C GLU A 912 -60.43 -20.69 1.47
N THR A 913 -59.55 -19.68 1.33
CA THR A 913 -59.94 -18.40 0.69
C THR A 913 -58.74 -17.67 0.07
N GLN A 914 -59.01 -16.64 -0.72
CA GLN A 914 -58.09 -16.01 -1.68
C GLN A 914 -57.62 -14.60 -1.23
N GLN A 915 -56.46 -14.16 -1.77
CA GLN A 915 -56.10 -12.74 -2.03
C GLN A 915 -55.94 -11.80 -0.79
N ALA A 916 -55.02 -10.82 -0.73
CA ALA A 916 -54.21 -10.13 -1.73
C ALA A 916 -52.96 -9.46 -1.10
N ILE A 917 -52.14 -8.83 -1.96
CA ILE A 917 -50.90 -8.04 -1.71
C ILE A 917 -49.64 -8.91 -1.54
#